data_AF-A0A956X707-F1
#
_entry.id   AF-A0A956X707-F1
#
_cell.length_a   1.000
_cell.length_b   1.000
_cell.length_c   1.000
_cell.angle_alpha   90.00
_cell.angle_beta   90.00
_cell.angle_gamma   90.00
#
_symmetry.space_group_name_H-M   'P 1'
#
loop_
_entity.id
_entity.type
_entity.pdbx_description
1 polymer ?
#
loop_
_entity_poly.entity_id
_entity_poly.type
_entity_poly.pdbx_seq_one_letter_code
_entity_poly.pdbx_strand_id
1 'polypeptide(L)'
;MRRILALLLLVVGIALVWQQGYLLFAGGQRAQVQAAPELAVFKDVSRAAGVVNNRVASLDMAVGIAWGDYDNDGRLDLYVTDPDGPNSLYHNNGDGTFAMSPLAPQVALPHAYSGGATFADYDNDGWRDLLVVNWGVNTLFHNENGQRFVDVTRQAGLTDDKNSKSASWGDFDNDGFVDLYVANWSCYPKCGRSFEGDPDRLYRNNGDGTFADVSDYLGGSLNGAGFIASFVDYDNDGDPDIYLVNDEFINPVGNKLWRNDGPGCSGWCFTQVAAEAGADSKLFGMGLAVGDYNNDGHVDFYFSNVGPMELLQNQGDGTFVETAVSAGVQTPDDIGWGALFFDYDHDGWRDLYLAVADTANHRDIGANKLFRNNADGTFTLVTCDNEAADVRPSLSAATADYDQDGWPDLVVGNMDEGYRLYQNQYGRSSSPSNHWLSLELVGGGPVNRDAVGARIYLTTPDGLTQMQDVLNGVGLGGGSELALNFGLGAAETADLRIQWPDGRLQTFSNVAADQRYRLDYPLEDDTALQTLPHTAVAASAPSRFVDRLNLQTGALLVLGAVLAGLGIWAFVAQRRPWQLAALGGLGIVGLMALANGYLGMPVWQALRVDGRLQHLMAQANVQPPTNPAAPAPELVKLGQALFWDPELSGNRDMACATCHHPLTATGDDLSLSIGTGGVGLGTERVKLEDLREFVPRNAQPLYNLGYTEWTTFFWDGRVSGDVQHGFDTPASNRLPAGVDNLLAAQALFPITSRDEMRGLRGDRDIFGQVNELAVISDYTTRPVWDAIMQRLRAIPAYEPLFQAAYPGVSADALDIQHVANAIAAYESVTFTFEDSPFDRYLQGDRDALNEQEKRGALLFYGDAGCASCHSGGL
;
A
#
# COMPACT_ATOMS: atom_id res chain seq x y z
N MET A 1 28.10 -71.62 11.71
CA MET A 1 27.10 -71.14 12.70
C MET A 1 27.64 -70.06 13.64
N ARG A 2 28.71 -70.25 14.44
CA ARG A 2 29.20 -69.19 15.36
C ARG A 2 29.65 -67.87 14.70
N ARG A 3 30.17 -67.88 13.46
CA ARG A 3 30.55 -66.65 12.72
C ARG A 3 29.37 -65.90 12.09
N ILE A 4 28.26 -66.58 11.81
CA ILE A 4 27.04 -65.96 11.25
C ILE A 4 26.20 -65.36 12.38
N LEU A 5 26.17 -66.01 13.56
CA LEU A 5 25.54 -65.47 14.76
C LEU A 5 26.28 -64.22 15.29
N ALA A 6 27.60 -64.17 15.17
CA ALA A 6 28.40 -62.99 15.51
C ALA A 6 28.14 -61.80 14.57
N LEU A 7 27.94 -62.06 13.27
CA LEU A 7 27.62 -61.00 12.29
C LEU A 7 26.19 -60.47 12.47
N LEU A 8 25.23 -61.34 12.78
CA LEU A 8 23.84 -60.93 13.06
C LEU A 8 23.72 -60.14 14.36
N LEU A 9 24.47 -60.52 15.41
CA LEU A 9 24.54 -59.76 16.66
C LEU A 9 25.29 -58.42 16.49
N LEU A 10 26.27 -58.34 15.58
CA LEU A 10 26.93 -57.08 15.22
C LEU A 10 25.99 -56.14 14.47
N VAL A 11 25.19 -56.66 13.52
CA VAL A 11 24.21 -55.87 12.75
C VAL A 11 23.03 -55.42 13.62
N VAL A 12 22.55 -56.27 14.55
CA VAL A 12 21.52 -55.88 15.53
C VAL A 12 22.09 -54.91 16.58
N GLY A 13 23.36 -55.05 16.97
CA GLY A 13 24.05 -54.09 17.84
C GLY A 13 24.24 -52.72 17.20
N ILE A 14 24.60 -52.67 15.91
CA ILE A 14 24.73 -51.42 15.13
C ILE A 14 23.36 -50.76 14.92
N ALA A 15 22.30 -51.55 14.67
CA ALA A 15 20.93 -51.03 14.53
C ALA A 15 20.36 -50.47 15.86
N LEU A 16 20.67 -51.09 17.01
CA LEU A 16 20.25 -50.59 18.32
C LEU A 16 21.04 -49.35 18.78
N VAL A 17 22.32 -49.23 18.38
CA VAL A 17 23.11 -48.00 18.57
C VAL A 17 22.60 -46.85 17.69
N TRP A 18 22.06 -47.14 16.50
CA TRP A 18 21.41 -46.15 15.63
C TRP A 18 20.00 -45.74 16.10
N GLN A 19 19.29 -46.59 16.85
CA GLN A 19 17.97 -46.25 17.39
C GLN A 19 18.00 -45.55 18.77
N GLN A 20 19.10 -45.65 19.54
CA GLN A 20 19.23 -45.00 20.86
C GLN A 20 20.23 -43.84 20.90
N GLY A 21 20.83 -43.46 19.77
CA GLY A 21 21.91 -42.47 19.66
C GLY A 21 21.51 -41.04 19.27
N TYR A 22 20.24 -40.64 19.42
CA TYR A 22 19.80 -39.24 19.24
C TYR A 22 19.06 -38.72 20.47
N LEU A 23 19.65 -38.90 21.64
CA LEU A 23 19.45 -38.01 22.77
C LEU A 23 20.85 -37.64 23.29
N LEU A 24 21.11 -36.32 23.39
CA LEU A 24 22.31 -35.65 23.93
C LEU A 24 23.44 -35.33 22.94
N PHE A 25 23.31 -34.21 22.23
CA PHE A 25 24.17 -33.03 22.38
C PHE A 25 23.38 -31.80 21.94
N ALA A 26 22.70 -31.17 22.91
CA ALA A 26 22.25 -29.80 22.80
C ALA A 26 23.48 -28.89 22.95
N GLY A 27 24.04 -28.48 21.82
CA GLY A 27 25.00 -27.38 21.70
C GLY A 27 24.49 -26.50 20.57
N GLY A 28 24.03 -25.30 20.93
CA GLY A 28 23.23 -24.45 20.05
C GLY A 28 23.86 -24.17 18.69
N GLN A 29 23.24 -24.69 17.65
CA GLN A 29 23.13 -23.99 16.38
C GLN A 29 21.64 -23.90 16.08
N ARG A 30 21.12 -22.66 16.11
CA ARG A 30 19.80 -22.34 15.57
C ARG A 30 19.78 -22.89 14.16
N ALA A 31 18.92 -23.87 13.89
CA ALA A 31 18.49 -24.12 12.53
C ALA A 31 17.83 -22.82 12.08
N GLN A 32 18.52 -22.03 11.25
CA GLN A 32 17.85 -21.00 10.47
C GLN A 32 16.91 -21.77 9.53
N VAL A 33 15.66 -21.88 9.94
CA VAL A 33 14.55 -22.06 9.00
C VAL A 33 14.70 -20.88 8.05
N GLN A 34 15.10 -21.17 6.82
CA GLN A 34 15.13 -20.19 5.76
C GLN A 34 13.65 -19.83 5.53
N ALA A 35 13.24 -18.69 6.07
CA ALA A 35 11.90 -18.16 5.86
C ALA A 35 11.68 -18.06 4.35
N ALA A 36 10.49 -18.45 3.89
CA ALA A 36 10.02 -18.01 2.59
C ALA A 36 10.15 -16.47 2.54
N PRO A 37 10.41 -15.85 1.38
CA PRO A 37 10.38 -14.39 1.29
C PRO A 37 9.05 -13.91 1.90
N GLU A 38 9.14 -13.09 2.95
CA GLU A 38 7.97 -12.43 3.54
C GLU A 38 7.31 -11.62 2.43
N LEU A 39 6.00 -11.82 2.24
CA LEU A 39 5.23 -11.00 1.33
C LEU A 39 5.18 -9.58 1.89
N ALA A 40 5.24 -8.57 1.00
CA ALA A 40 5.04 -7.19 1.41
C ALA A 40 3.68 -7.02 2.10
N VAL A 41 3.59 -6.35 3.25
CA VAL A 41 2.36 -6.09 4.01
C VAL A 41 1.28 -5.50 3.11
N PHE A 42 1.61 -4.37 2.48
CA PHE A 42 0.82 -3.73 1.44
C PHE A 42 1.62 -3.60 0.15
N LYS A 43 0.92 -3.70 -0.97
CA LYS A 43 1.46 -3.53 -2.32
C LYS A 43 0.68 -2.49 -3.09
N ASP A 44 1.34 -1.52 -3.71
CA ASP A 44 0.70 -0.57 -4.63
C ASP A 44 0.19 -1.34 -5.86
N VAL A 45 -1.13 -1.32 -6.04
CA VAL A 45 -1.82 -1.92 -7.18
C VAL A 45 -2.54 -0.87 -8.02
N SER A 46 -2.43 0.43 -7.71
CA SER A 46 -3.20 1.53 -8.32
C SER A 46 -3.34 1.39 -9.84
N ARG A 47 -2.19 1.20 -10.50
CA ARG A 47 -2.11 1.12 -11.96
C ARG A 47 -2.63 -0.20 -12.51
N ALA A 48 -2.33 -1.30 -11.84
CA ALA A 48 -2.81 -2.64 -12.21
C ALA A 48 -4.32 -2.78 -12.01
N ALA A 49 -4.85 -2.15 -10.96
CA ALA A 49 -6.25 -2.07 -10.63
C ALA A 49 -6.99 -1.00 -11.46
N GLY A 50 -6.34 -0.24 -12.35
CA GLY A 50 -7.02 0.75 -13.18
C GLY A 50 -7.47 2.03 -12.45
N VAL A 51 -7.01 2.25 -11.22
CA VAL A 51 -7.15 3.51 -10.47
C VAL A 51 -6.10 4.49 -11.01
N VAL A 52 -6.41 5.06 -12.17
CA VAL A 52 -5.54 5.97 -12.94
C VAL A 52 -6.32 7.21 -13.37
N ASN A 53 -5.62 8.30 -13.72
CA ASN A 53 -6.20 9.62 -14.06
C ASN A 53 -6.86 10.37 -12.88
N ASN A 54 -6.54 9.99 -11.66
CA ASN A 54 -6.98 10.57 -10.38
C ASN A 54 -6.06 11.71 -9.91
N ARG A 55 -5.80 12.69 -10.79
CA ARG A 55 -4.90 13.80 -10.47
C ARG A 55 -5.41 14.58 -9.25
N VAL A 56 -4.48 15.11 -8.48
CA VAL A 56 -4.71 16.26 -7.59
C VAL A 56 -3.85 17.39 -8.15
N ALA A 57 -4.44 18.37 -8.84
CA ALA A 57 -3.66 19.36 -9.58
C ALA A 57 -3.06 20.49 -8.71
N SER A 58 -3.20 20.40 -7.39
CA SER A 58 -3.02 21.53 -6.48
C SER A 58 -2.28 21.22 -5.18
N LEU A 59 -1.65 22.26 -4.62
CA LEU A 59 -1.19 22.35 -3.22
C LEU A 59 -2.36 22.43 -2.22
N ASP A 60 -3.56 22.48 -2.75
CA ASP A 60 -4.72 23.05 -2.13
C ASP A 60 -5.61 21.84 -1.70
N MET A 61 -5.08 21.03 -0.77
CA MET A 61 -5.73 19.99 0.07
C MET A 61 -6.87 19.16 -0.57
N ALA A 62 -6.56 18.28 -1.51
CA ALA A 62 -7.50 17.23 -1.94
C ALA A 62 -7.46 16.07 -0.93
N VAL A 63 -8.52 15.89 -0.16
CA VAL A 63 -8.62 14.81 0.84
C VAL A 63 -9.81 13.89 0.63
N GLY A 64 -10.64 14.16 -0.39
CA GLY A 64 -11.83 13.37 -0.73
C GLY A 64 -11.54 11.95 -1.17
N ILE A 65 -11.96 10.97 -0.36
CA ILE A 65 -11.97 9.54 -0.69
C ILE A 65 -13.29 8.96 -0.19
N ALA A 66 -14.16 8.44 -1.06
CA ALA A 66 -15.39 7.79 -0.62
C ALA A 66 -15.51 6.40 -1.24
N TRP A 67 -15.59 5.39 -0.37
CA TRP A 67 -15.99 4.04 -0.74
C TRP A 67 -17.51 3.91 -0.65
N GLY A 68 -18.13 3.33 -1.68
CA GLY A 68 -19.56 3.06 -1.67
C GLY A 68 -19.99 2.27 -2.90
N ASP A 69 -20.85 1.28 -2.70
CA ASP A 69 -21.54 0.57 -3.78
C ASP A 69 -22.68 1.47 -4.30
N TYR A 70 -22.46 2.22 -5.39
CA TYR A 70 -23.46 3.18 -5.88
C TYR A 70 -24.50 2.53 -6.80
N ASP A 71 -24.21 1.36 -7.36
CA ASP A 71 -25.11 0.66 -8.29
C ASP A 71 -25.71 -0.64 -7.71
N ASN A 72 -25.48 -0.88 -6.42
CA ASN A 72 -26.00 -2.02 -5.64
C ASN A 72 -25.64 -3.37 -6.27
N ASP A 73 -24.47 -3.46 -6.89
CA ASP A 73 -23.98 -4.70 -7.49
C ASP A 73 -23.22 -5.60 -6.50
N GLY A 74 -23.12 -5.15 -5.25
CA GLY A 74 -22.49 -5.80 -4.13
C GLY A 74 -21.00 -5.52 -4.04
N ARG A 75 -20.43 -4.59 -4.83
CA ARG A 75 -19.00 -4.25 -4.84
C ARG A 75 -18.81 -2.76 -4.58
N LEU A 76 -17.77 -2.44 -3.81
CA LEU A 76 -17.47 -1.05 -3.48
C LEU A 76 -16.82 -0.35 -4.67
N ASP A 77 -17.40 0.79 -5.05
CA ASP A 77 -16.83 1.74 -6.00
C ASP A 77 -16.05 2.83 -5.25
N LEU A 78 -15.19 3.54 -5.98
CA LEU A 78 -14.30 4.55 -5.42
C LEU A 78 -14.56 5.93 -6.03
N TYR A 79 -14.87 6.91 -5.20
CA TYR A 79 -14.94 8.32 -5.60
C TYR A 79 -13.79 9.11 -4.97
N VAL A 80 -13.13 9.96 -5.77
CA VAL A 80 -12.01 10.80 -5.32
C VAL A 80 -12.09 12.22 -5.87
N THR A 81 -11.65 13.19 -5.09
CA THR A 81 -11.75 14.62 -5.41
C THR A 81 -10.50 15.20 -6.09
N ASP A 82 -10.68 16.20 -6.96
CA ASP A 82 -9.60 17.06 -7.49
C ASP A 82 -10.00 18.54 -7.32
N PRO A 83 -9.42 19.29 -6.38
CA PRO A 83 -9.71 20.71 -6.13
C PRO A 83 -9.50 21.63 -7.35
N ASP A 84 -8.65 21.24 -8.29
CA ASP A 84 -8.27 22.03 -9.47
C ASP A 84 -8.68 21.36 -10.79
N GLY A 85 -9.50 20.30 -10.72
CA GLY A 85 -9.88 19.48 -11.87
C GLY A 85 -11.23 18.77 -11.70
N PRO A 86 -11.56 17.84 -12.60
CA PRO A 86 -12.73 16.99 -12.43
C PRO A 86 -12.46 15.88 -11.39
N ASN A 87 -13.37 15.73 -10.43
CA ASN A 87 -13.44 14.56 -9.55
C ASN A 87 -13.65 13.28 -10.37
N SER A 88 -13.22 12.14 -9.82
CA SER A 88 -13.26 10.85 -10.49
C SER A 88 -14.14 9.85 -9.74
N LEU A 89 -15.03 9.18 -10.47
CA LEU A 89 -15.81 8.04 -9.99
C LEU A 89 -15.35 6.78 -10.73
N TYR A 90 -14.82 5.82 -9.98
CA TYR A 90 -14.32 4.53 -10.46
C TYR A 90 -15.32 3.44 -10.13
N HIS A 91 -15.77 2.71 -11.15
CA HIS A 91 -16.62 1.54 -11.01
C HIS A 91 -15.77 0.27 -10.82
N ASN A 92 -16.13 -0.57 -9.85
CA ASN A 92 -15.44 -1.83 -9.57
C ASN A 92 -15.92 -2.98 -10.46
N ASN A 93 -15.02 -3.47 -11.32
CA ASN A 93 -15.34 -4.51 -12.30
C ASN A 93 -15.55 -5.91 -11.67
N GLY A 94 -15.22 -6.09 -10.39
CA GLY A 94 -15.37 -7.36 -9.66
C GLY A 94 -14.28 -8.39 -9.90
N ASP A 95 -13.16 -7.97 -10.49
CA ASP A 95 -11.96 -8.78 -10.70
C ASP A 95 -10.71 -8.15 -10.07
N GLY A 96 -10.91 -7.24 -9.10
CA GLY A 96 -9.84 -6.44 -8.49
C GLY A 96 -9.39 -5.26 -9.35
N THR A 97 -10.13 -4.92 -10.41
CA THR A 97 -9.87 -3.75 -11.26
C THR A 97 -11.04 -2.78 -11.30
N PHE A 98 -10.74 -1.54 -11.68
CA PHE A 98 -11.64 -0.43 -11.80
C PHE A 98 -11.64 0.13 -13.22
N ALA A 99 -12.79 0.66 -13.64
CA ALA A 99 -12.93 1.49 -14.82
C ALA A 99 -13.57 2.83 -14.44
N MET A 100 -13.32 3.89 -15.23
CA MET A 100 -14.08 5.13 -15.03
C MET A 100 -15.59 4.86 -15.22
N SER A 101 -16.40 5.23 -14.23
CA SER A 101 -17.84 5.05 -14.29
C SER A 101 -18.46 5.85 -15.44
N PRO A 102 -19.47 5.33 -16.15
CA PRO A 102 -20.24 6.10 -17.12
C PRO A 102 -20.99 7.28 -16.47
N LEU A 103 -21.18 7.27 -15.15
CA LEU A 103 -21.81 8.34 -14.39
C LEU A 103 -20.81 9.42 -13.92
N ALA A 104 -19.50 9.18 -14.05
CA ALA A 104 -18.46 10.13 -13.61
C ALA A 104 -18.68 11.58 -14.11
N PRO A 105 -19.09 11.84 -15.36
CA PRO A 105 -19.33 13.22 -15.82
C PRO A 105 -20.45 13.97 -15.07
N GLN A 106 -21.33 13.26 -14.37
CA GLN A 106 -22.44 13.85 -13.62
C GLN A 106 -22.00 14.38 -12.24
N VAL A 107 -20.96 13.76 -11.67
CA VAL A 107 -20.42 14.06 -10.34
C VAL A 107 -19.03 14.70 -10.40
N ALA A 108 -18.47 14.93 -11.60
CA ALA A 108 -17.11 15.41 -11.81
C ALA A 108 -16.82 16.82 -11.27
N LEU A 109 -17.82 17.70 -11.14
CA LEU A 109 -17.67 19.06 -10.61
C LEU A 109 -16.39 19.83 -11.07
N PRO A 110 -16.10 19.96 -12.39
CA PRO A 110 -14.81 20.46 -12.91
C PRO A 110 -14.48 21.94 -12.62
N HIS A 111 -15.36 22.63 -11.91
CA HIS A 111 -15.24 24.04 -11.53
C HIS A 111 -15.50 24.25 -10.04
N ALA A 112 -15.67 23.17 -9.26
CA ALA A 112 -15.78 23.23 -7.82
C ALA A 112 -14.43 22.88 -7.22
N TYR A 113 -14.07 23.62 -6.18
CA TYR A 113 -12.92 23.29 -5.37
C TYR A 113 -13.37 22.23 -4.35
N SER A 114 -13.18 20.95 -4.68
CA SER A 114 -13.69 19.83 -3.89
C SER A 114 -12.69 19.42 -2.81
N GLY A 115 -13.10 19.42 -1.54
CA GLY A 115 -12.24 19.12 -0.39
C GLY A 115 -12.37 17.69 0.13
N GLY A 116 -13.60 17.17 0.23
CA GLY A 116 -13.92 15.87 0.82
C GLY A 116 -15.15 15.23 0.17
N ALA A 117 -15.36 13.94 0.40
CA ALA A 117 -16.54 13.23 -0.10
C ALA A 117 -16.95 12.07 0.80
N THR A 118 -18.24 11.74 0.80
CA THR A 118 -18.79 10.56 1.47
C THR A 118 -20.07 10.08 0.77
N PHE A 119 -20.27 8.76 0.77
CA PHE A 119 -21.53 8.12 0.37
C PHE A 119 -22.42 7.89 1.59
N ALA A 120 -23.72 8.16 1.47
CA ALA A 120 -24.74 7.79 2.46
C ALA A 120 -26.12 7.71 1.79
N ASP A 121 -26.98 6.79 2.23
CA ASP A 121 -28.40 6.76 1.86
C ASP A 121 -29.17 7.73 2.77
N TYR A 122 -29.25 9.00 2.37
CA TYR A 122 -29.79 10.05 3.24
C TYR A 122 -31.33 10.07 3.27
N ASP A 123 -31.99 9.48 2.29
CA ASP A 123 -33.46 9.42 2.20
C ASP A 123 -34.05 8.02 2.41
N ASN A 124 -33.21 7.06 2.80
CA ASN A 124 -33.53 5.66 3.11
C ASN A 124 -34.12 4.85 1.95
N ASP A 125 -33.90 5.28 0.70
CA ASP A 125 -34.49 4.66 -0.49
C ASP A 125 -33.78 3.35 -0.92
N GLY A 126 -32.64 3.05 -0.32
CA GLY A 126 -31.81 1.88 -0.57
C GLY A 126 -30.67 2.11 -1.56
N TRP A 127 -30.44 3.35 -2.01
CA TRP A 127 -29.35 3.72 -2.93
C TRP A 127 -28.48 4.79 -2.29
N ARG A 128 -27.19 4.52 -2.16
CA ARG A 128 -26.27 5.50 -1.57
C ARG A 128 -26.15 6.72 -2.47
N ASP A 129 -26.38 7.88 -1.86
CA ASP A 129 -26.19 9.20 -2.43
C ASP A 129 -24.77 9.70 -2.17
N LEU A 130 -24.32 10.69 -2.94
CA LEU A 130 -22.96 11.23 -2.83
C LEU A 130 -22.99 12.68 -2.35
N LEU A 131 -22.36 12.95 -1.21
CA LEU A 131 -22.05 14.30 -0.76
C LEU A 131 -20.60 14.64 -1.09
N VAL A 132 -20.39 15.77 -1.75
CA VAL A 132 -19.07 16.37 -2.00
C VAL A 132 -19.00 17.70 -1.27
N VAL A 133 -18.08 17.82 -0.31
CA VAL A 133 -17.86 19.10 0.37
C VAL A 133 -16.84 19.94 -0.40
N ASN A 134 -17.12 21.23 -0.53
CA ASN A 134 -16.39 22.15 -1.38
C ASN A 134 -15.91 23.36 -0.60
N TRP A 135 -14.89 24.05 -1.14
CA TRP A 135 -14.74 25.46 -0.86
C TRP A 135 -15.74 26.26 -1.69
N GLY A 136 -16.87 26.59 -1.06
CA GLY A 136 -18.06 27.12 -1.69
C GLY A 136 -19.27 26.29 -1.30
N VAL A 137 -20.27 26.24 -2.17
CA VAL A 137 -21.47 25.44 -1.91
C VAL A 137 -21.14 23.96 -2.03
N ASN A 138 -21.40 23.19 -0.98
CA ASN A 138 -21.32 21.71 -0.99
C ASN A 138 -22.32 21.15 -2.00
N THR A 139 -22.06 19.97 -2.56
CA THR A 139 -22.96 19.34 -3.55
C THR A 139 -23.47 18.01 -3.02
N LEU A 140 -24.79 17.89 -2.85
CA LEU A 140 -25.47 16.62 -2.59
C LEU A 140 -26.08 16.08 -3.88
N PHE A 141 -25.64 14.89 -4.28
CA PHE A 141 -26.13 14.17 -5.44
C PHE A 141 -27.03 13.02 -5.02
N HIS A 142 -28.33 13.12 -5.33
CA HIS A 142 -29.25 12.02 -5.16
C HIS A 142 -29.03 10.95 -6.24
N ASN A 143 -28.97 9.69 -5.84
CA ASN A 143 -28.76 8.54 -6.71
C ASN A 143 -30.10 7.96 -7.17
N GLU A 144 -30.48 8.21 -8.42
CA GLU A 144 -31.70 7.66 -9.00
C GLU A 144 -31.49 6.19 -9.42
N ASN A 145 -31.48 5.30 -8.43
CA ASN A 145 -31.45 3.85 -8.57
C ASN A 145 -30.23 3.29 -9.33
N GLY A 146 -29.04 3.85 -9.10
CA GLY A 146 -27.78 3.45 -9.76
C GLY A 146 -27.71 3.85 -11.23
N GLN A 147 -28.72 4.54 -11.76
CA GLN A 147 -28.78 4.91 -13.18
C GLN A 147 -28.28 6.33 -13.44
N ARG A 148 -28.33 7.20 -12.43
CA ARG A 148 -28.04 8.62 -12.58
C ARG A 148 -27.85 9.31 -11.22
N PHE A 149 -26.96 10.28 -11.18
CA PHE A 149 -26.87 11.25 -10.08
C PHE A 149 -27.54 12.59 -10.44
N VAL A 150 -28.29 13.16 -9.49
CA VAL A 150 -28.97 14.45 -9.62
C VAL A 150 -28.55 15.38 -8.49
N ASP A 151 -28.00 16.54 -8.82
CA ASP A 151 -27.73 17.59 -7.83
C ASP A 151 -29.04 18.10 -7.21
N VAL A 152 -29.25 17.75 -5.94
CA VAL A 152 -30.41 18.13 -5.12
C VAL A 152 -30.07 19.18 -4.08
N THR A 153 -28.83 19.66 -4.01
CA THR A 153 -28.28 20.56 -2.98
C THR A 153 -29.23 21.67 -2.54
N ARG A 154 -29.76 22.44 -3.50
CA ARG A 154 -30.68 23.56 -3.21
C ARG A 154 -32.07 23.12 -2.76
N GLN A 155 -32.51 21.95 -3.22
CA GLN A 155 -33.80 21.36 -2.82
C GLN A 155 -33.69 20.80 -1.40
N ALA A 156 -32.56 20.16 -1.09
CA ALA A 156 -32.22 19.63 0.22
C ALA A 156 -31.94 20.72 1.27
N GLY A 157 -31.68 21.97 0.87
CA GLY A 157 -31.45 23.09 1.79
C GLY A 157 -29.99 23.29 2.20
N LEU A 158 -29.05 22.57 1.59
CA LEU A 158 -27.61 22.61 1.89
C LEU A 158 -26.90 23.73 1.12
N THR A 159 -27.23 25.00 1.43
CA THR A 159 -26.75 26.16 0.65
C THR A 159 -25.60 26.94 1.30
N ASP A 160 -24.98 26.43 2.36
CA ASP A 160 -23.82 27.08 2.98
C ASP A 160 -22.63 27.10 2.00
N ASP A 161 -21.89 28.21 1.97
CA ASP A 161 -20.86 28.52 0.96
C ASP A 161 -19.45 28.70 1.56
N LYS A 162 -19.18 28.00 2.66
CA LYS A 162 -17.93 28.13 3.44
C LYS A 162 -16.83 27.23 2.87
N ASN A 163 -15.67 27.22 3.53
CA ASN A 163 -14.55 26.35 3.15
C ASN A 163 -14.67 25.00 3.85
N SER A 164 -15.63 24.17 3.41
CA SER A 164 -15.87 22.86 4.00
C SER A 164 -14.73 21.89 3.70
N LYS A 165 -14.26 21.16 4.72
CA LYS A 165 -13.13 20.20 4.61
C LYS A 165 -13.56 18.76 4.67
N SER A 166 -14.55 18.46 5.50
CA SER A 166 -15.11 17.13 5.66
C SER A 166 -16.55 17.20 6.10
N ALA A 167 -17.22 16.05 6.04
CA ALA A 167 -18.55 15.85 6.56
C ALA A 167 -18.66 14.46 7.19
N SER A 168 -19.54 14.33 8.17
CA SER A 168 -19.91 13.07 8.79
C SER A 168 -21.42 12.93 8.89
N TRP A 169 -21.87 11.68 8.84
CA TRP A 169 -23.28 11.31 8.96
C TRP A 169 -23.49 10.60 10.29
N GLY A 170 -24.62 10.87 10.94
CA GLY A 170 -25.02 10.25 12.21
C GLY A 170 -26.47 10.56 12.50
N ASP A 171 -27.13 9.77 13.35
CA ASP A 171 -28.56 9.94 13.67
C ASP A 171 -28.66 10.43 15.12
N PHE A 172 -28.46 11.74 15.34
CA PHE A 172 -28.22 12.25 16.71
C PHE A 172 -29.50 12.27 17.55
N ASP A 173 -30.66 12.28 16.92
CA ASP A 173 -31.96 12.24 17.60
C ASP A 173 -32.68 10.89 17.51
N ASN A 174 -32.00 9.87 16.94
CA ASN A 174 -32.47 8.50 16.78
C ASN A 174 -33.86 8.45 16.11
N ASP A 175 -34.08 9.30 15.10
CA ASP A 175 -35.34 9.37 14.35
C ASP A 175 -35.37 8.47 13.10
N GLY A 176 -34.26 7.79 12.82
CA GLY A 176 -34.11 6.82 11.75
C GLY A 176 -33.63 7.44 10.43
N PHE A 177 -33.26 8.71 10.41
CA PHE A 177 -32.65 9.37 9.27
C PHE A 177 -31.27 9.89 9.65
N VAL A 178 -30.28 9.70 8.78
CA VAL A 178 -28.94 10.26 9.03
C VAL A 178 -28.97 11.78 8.90
N ASP A 179 -28.56 12.45 9.98
CA ASP A 179 -28.19 13.86 10.06
C ASP A 179 -26.77 14.10 9.56
N LEU A 180 -26.43 15.37 9.36
CA LEU A 180 -25.19 15.77 8.71
C LEU A 180 -24.44 16.82 9.54
N TYR A 181 -23.18 16.55 9.83
CA TYR A 181 -22.24 17.55 10.33
C TYR A 181 -21.25 17.95 9.23
N VAL A 182 -21.03 19.24 9.05
CA VAL A 182 -20.05 19.79 8.09
C VAL A 182 -19.01 20.61 8.83
N ALA A 183 -17.76 20.17 8.77
CA ALA A 183 -16.62 20.89 9.33
C ALA A 183 -16.10 21.92 8.33
N ASN A 184 -16.09 23.18 8.76
CA ASN A 184 -15.70 24.34 7.98
C ASN A 184 -14.37 24.89 8.50
N TRP A 185 -13.40 25.00 7.59
CA TRP A 185 -12.14 25.66 7.86
C TRP A 185 -12.22 27.15 7.50
N SER A 186 -11.21 27.93 7.87
CA SER A 186 -11.14 29.33 7.43
C SER A 186 -10.69 29.44 5.97
N CYS A 187 -11.14 30.49 5.30
CA CYS A 187 -10.60 30.89 4.00
C CYS A 187 -9.70 32.14 4.10
N TYR A 188 -9.25 32.52 5.29
CA TYR A 188 -8.35 33.67 5.48
C TYR A 188 -6.96 33.44 4.87
N PRO A 189 -6.31 34.45 4.26
CA PRO A 189 -6.86 35.76 3.89
C PRO A 189 -7.57 35.73 2.53
N LYS A 190 -7.58 34.59 1.82
CA LYS A 190 -8.05 34.45 0.42
C LYS A 190 -9.47 35.02 0.22
N CYS A 191 -10.37 34.90 1.20
CA CYS A 191 -11.76 35.39 1.12
C CYS A 191 -12.02 36.74 1.82
N GLY A 192 -11.02 37.38 2.43
CA GLY A 192 -11.17 38.67 3.12
C GLY A 192 -12.05 38.66 4.38
N ARG A 193 -12.35 37.49 4.96
CA ARG A 193 -13.05 37.33 6.25
C ARG A 193 -12.10 37.50 7.44
N SER A 194 -12.62 37.61 8.67
CA SER A 194 -11.79 37.65 9.88
C SER A 194 -11.04 36.34 10.08
N PHE A 195 -9.92 36.39 10.81
CA PHE A 195 -9.16 35.22 11.27
C PHE A 195 -9.90 34.51 12.42
N GLU A 196 -11.22 34.33 12.32
CA GLU A 196 -12.02 33.67 13.36
C GLU A 196 -12.53 32.29 12.92
N GLY A 197 -12.25 31.89 11.67
CA GLY A 197 -12.77 30.64 11.11
C GLY A 197 -14.15 30.78 10.49
N ASP A 198 -14.53 29.85 9.61
CA ASP A 198 -15.92 29.76 9.14
C ASP A 198 -16.71 28.86 10.12
N PRO A 199 -17.98 29.18 10.44
CA PRO A 199 -18.73 28.37 11.40
C PRO A 199 -19.06 27.00 10.82
N ASP A 200 -18.83 25.94 11.61
CA ASP A 200 -19.32 24.59 11.32
C ASP A 200 -20.85 24.53 11.24
N ARG A 201 -21.39 23.47 10.64
CA ARG A 201 -22.84 23.27 10.50
C ARG A 201 -23.28 21.91 11.02
N LEU A 202 -24.36 21.91 11.79
CA LEU A 202 -25.15 20.72 12.10
C LEU A 202 -26.51 20.84 11.40
N TYR A 203 -26.83 19.82 10.62
CA TYR A 203 -28.06 19.73 9.85
C TYR A 203 -28.87 18.53 10.31
N ARG A 204 -30.11 18.78 10.73
CA ARG A 204 -31.08 17.71 10.99
C ARG A 204 -31.76 17.30 9.69
N ASN A 205 -31.84 16.01 9.42
CA ASN A 205 -32.64 15.46 8.32
C ASN A 205 -34.13 15.47 8.68
N ASN A 206 -34.98 16.03 7.82
CA ASN A 206 -36.43 16.13 8.07
C ASN A 206 -37.20 14.86 7.64
N GLY A 207 -36.53 13.88 7.04
CA GLY A 207 -37.13 12.65 6.52
C GLY A 207 -37.98 12.84 5.25
N ASP A 208 -37.90 14.01 4.62
CA ASP A 208 -38.61 14.35 3.37
C ASP A 208 -37.64 14.76 2.23
N GLY A 209 -36.36 14.42 2.40
CA GLY A 209 -35.28 14.77 1.49
C GLY A 209 -34.70 16.17 1.70
N THR A 210 -35.08 16.85 2.79
CA THR A 210 -34.57 18.19 3.15
C THR A 210 -33.91 18.21 4.52
N PHE A 211 -33.02 19.19 4.72
CA PHE A 211 -32.28 19.41 5.96
C PHE A 211 -32.66 20.75 6.60
N ALA A 212 -32.75 20.76 7.93
CA ALA A 212 -32.84 21.96 8.75
C ALA A 212 -31.48 22.27 9.38
N ASP A 213 -30.97 23.48 9.21
CA ASP A 213 -29.80 23.96 9.96
C ASP A 213 -30.18 24.13 11.44
N VAL A 214 -29.59 23.29 12.28
CA VAL A 214 -29.80 23.24 13.73
C VAL A 214 -28.50 23.50 14.50
N SER A 215 -27.53 24.17 13.87
CA SER A 215 -26.22 24.48 14.45
C SER A 215 -26.31 25.18 15.81
N ASP A 216 -27.39 25.92 16.07
CA ASP A 216 -27.66 26.58 17.36
C ASP A 216 -27.78 25.59 18.55
N TYR A 217 -28.05 24.29 18.30
CA TYR A 217 -28.12 23.26 19.36
C TYR A 217 -26.76 22.99 20.04
N LEU A 218 -25.66 23.19 19.31
CA LEU A 218 -24.31 22.96 19.83
C LEU A 218 -23.84 24.05 20.81
N GLY A 219 -24.55 25.19 20.83
CA GLY A 219 -24.25 26.33 21.69
C GLY A 219 -22.85 26.95 21.46
N GLY A 220 -22.63 28.13 22.03
CA GLY A 220 -21.32 28.79 21.97
C GLY A 220 -20.92 29.27 20.57
N SER A 221 -19.62 29.44 20.34
CA SER A 221 -19.06 29.85 19.06
C SER A 221 -18.63 28.62 18.27
N LEU A 222 -19.31 28.36 17.15
CA LEU A 222 -18.87 27.40 16.12
C LEU A 222 -17.82 28.01 15.18
N ASN A 223 -17.43 29.26 15.40
CA ASN A 223 -16.31 29.85 14.67
C ASN A 223 -15.02 29.16 15.12
N GLY A 224 -14.45 28.36 14.23
CA GLY A 224 -13.24 27.58 14.42
C GLY A 224 -12.60 27.26 13.08
N ALA A 225 -11.52 26.49 13.11
CA ALA A 225 -10.89 25.99 11.90
C ALA A 225 -11.13 24.47 11.86
N GLY A 226 -12.41 24.10 11.80
CA GLY A 226 -12.84 22.71 11.82
C GLY A 226 -12.27 21.96 10.62
N PHE A 227 -11.66 20.80 10.88
CA PHE A 227 -11.06 19.97 9.84
C PHE A 227 -11.81 18.65 9.66
N ILE A 228 -12.14 17.99 10.78
CA ILE A 228 -12.94 16.76 10.80
C ILE A 228 -13.72 16.59 12.10
N ALA A 229 -14.94 16.08 11.99
CA ALA A 229 -15.76 15.67 13.12
C ALA A 229 -16.39 14.31 12.84
N SER A 230 -16.65 13.54 13.89
CA SER A 230 -17.37 12.26 13.81
C SER A 230 -18.47 12.20 14.86
N PHE A 231 -19.60 11.58 14.50
CA PHE A 231 -20.62 11.18 15.45
C PHE A 231 -20.16 9.90 16.16
N VAL A 232 -20.15 9.89 17.49
CA VAL A 232 -19.61 8.81 18.32
C VAL A 232 -20.35 8.73 19.65
N ASP A 233 -20.70 7.53 20.13
CA ASP A 233 -21.24 7.34 21.49
C ASP A 233 -20.06 7.10 22.45
N TYR A 234 -19.50 8.17 23.02
CA TYR A 234 -18.22 8.09 23.76
C TYR A 234 -18.38 7.67 25.21
N ASP A 235 -19.55 7.89 25.80
CA ASP A 235 -19.87 7.54 27.19
C ASP A 235 -20.78 6.31 27.33
N ASN A 236 -21.09 5.65 26.20
CA ASN A 236 -21.85 4.40 26.10
C ASN A 236 -23.29 4.51 26.61
N ASP A 237 -23.92 5.68 26.48
CA ASP A 237 -25.30 5.92 26.92
C ASP A 237 -26.35 5.65 25.82
N GLY A 238 -25.88 5.48 24.57
CA GLY A 238 -26.67 5.05 23.42
C GLY A 238 -27.24 6.18 22.57
N ASP A 239 -26.83 7.44 22.77
CA ASP A 239 -27.00 8.49 21.78
C ASP A 239 -25.67 8.96 21.16
N PRO A 240 -25.64 9.38 19.88
CA PRO A 240 -24.40 9.86 19.28
C PRO A 240 -24.02 11.26 19.77
N ASP A 241 -22.82 11.38 20.32
CA ASP A 241 -22.11 12.63 20.60
C ASP A 241 -21.34 13.11 19.36
N ILE A 242 -20.73 14.30 19.43
CA ILE A 242 -19.90 14.84 18.34
C ILE A 242 -18.52 15.22 18.86
N TYR A 243 -17.47 14.65 18.29
CA TYR A 243 -16.09 15.07 18.50
C TYR A 243 -15.53 15.75 17.25
N LEU A 244 -15.01 16.97 17.39
CA LEU A 244 -14.44 17.82 16.35
C LEU A 244 -12.96 18.11 16.64
N VAL A 245 -12.15 17.88 15.62
CA VAL A 245 -10.74 18.28 15.56
C VAL A 245 -10.61 19.64 14.87
N ASN A 246 -9.99 20.59 15.57
CA ASN A 246 -9.74 21.95 15.09
C ASN A 246 -8.27 22.15 14.73
N ASP A 247 -8.04 22.95 13.69
CA ASP A 247 -6.72 23.49 13.34
C ASP A 247 -6.47 24.82 14.11
N GLU A 248 -5.64 24.78 15.16
CA GLU A 248 -5.38 25.93 16.06
C GLU A 248 -4.80 27.17 15.36
N PHE A 249 -4.34 27.07 14.10
CA PHE A 249 -3.67 28.16 13.38
C PHE A 249 -4.46 29.48 13.41
N ILE A 250 -5.79 29.42 13.41
CA ILE A 250 -6.66 30.56 13.12
C ILE A 250 -7.25 31.20 14.38
N ASN A 251 -7.37 30.43 15.46
CA ASN A 251 -7.81 30.91 16.77
C ASN A 251 -7.41 29.81 17.77
N PRO A 252 -6.87 30.10 18.97
CA PRO A 252 -6.52 29.08 19.98
C PRO A 252 -7.76 28.40 20.61
N VAL A 253 -8.62 27.87 19.76
CA VAL A 253 -9.78 27.05 20.01
C VAL A 253 -9.29 25.61 19.91
N GLY A 254 -9.36 24.90 21.03
CA GLY A 254 -9.06 23.47 21.04
C GLY A 254 -10.18 22.66 20.40
N ASN A 255 -9.95 21.37 20.31
CA ASN A 255 -10.94 20.38 19.92
C ASN A 255 -12.22 20.50 20.76
N LYS A 256 -13.34 20.05 20.19
CA LYS A 256 -14.66 20.13 20.82
C LYS A 256 -15.25 18.74 20.92
N LEU A 257 -15.78 18.43 22.09
CA LEU A 257 -16.64 17.30 22.38
C LEU A 257 -17.97 17.87 22.84
N TRP A 258 -19.04 17.55 22.11
CA TRP A 258 -20.41 17.86 22.49
C TRP A 258 -21.09 16.58 22.92
N ARG A 259 -21.33 16.44 24.22
CA ARG A 259 -22.16 15.36 24.73
C ARG A 259 -23.60 15.62 24.34
N ASN A 260 -24.26 14.62 23.78
CA ASN A 260 -25.67 14.63 23.49
C ASN A 260 -26.45 14.43 24.81
N ASP A 261 -27.30 15.40 25.17
CA ASP A 261 -28.14 15.31 26.37
C ASP A 261 -29.61 15.02 26.00
N GLY A 262 -29.87 14.75 24.72
CA GLY A 262 -31.17 14.46 24.19
C GLY A 262 -32.13 15.68 24.07
N PRO A 263 -33.45 15.44 24.00
CA PRO A 263 -34.44 16.48 23.75
C PRO A 263 -34.55 17.49 24.90
N GLY A 264 -34.47 18.78 24.58
CA GLY A 264 -34.50 19.87 25.55
C GLY A 264 -34.08 21.20 24.95
N CYS A 265 -33.70 22.20 25.76
CA CYS A 265 -33.03 23.43 25.30
C CYS A 265 -33.68 24.24 24.15
N SER A 266 -34.98 24.09 23.91
CA SER A 266 -35.73 24.64 22.75
C SER A 266 -35.57 23.85 21.43
N GLY A 267 -35.33 22.55 21.52
CA GLY A 267 -35.22 21.60 20.43
C GLY A 267 -34.47 20.35 20.91
N TRP A 268 -33.14 20.45 20.90
CA TRP A 268 -32.21 19.43 21.37
C TRP A 268 -31.11 20.06 22.24
N CYS A 269 -30.58 19.32 23.21
CA CYS A 269 -29.49 19.78 24.08
C CYS A 269 -28.19 19.07 23.72
N PHE A 270 -27.15 19.84 23.43
CA PHE A 270 -25.77 19.37 23.50
C PHE A 270 -25.02 20.17 24.56
N THR A 271 -24.20 19.49 25.36
CA THR A 271 -23.27 20.14 26.30
C THR A 271 -21.84 19.99 25.79
N GLN A 272 -21.16 21.13 25.63
CA GLN A 272 -19.74 21.14 25.29
C GLN A 272 -18.91 20.75 26.53
N VAL A 273 -18.24 19.59 26.49
CA VAL A 273 -17.56 18.98 27.66
C VAL A 273 -16.06 18.72 27.45
N ALA A 274 -15.47 19.16 26.33
CA ALA A 274 -14.09 18.81 25.99
C ALA A 274 -13.09 19.11 27.10
N ALA A 275 -13.18 20.27 27.74
CA ALA A 275 -12.23 20.66 28.78
C ALA A 275 -12.40 19.82 30.06
N GLU A 276 -13.65 19.52 30.44
CA GLU A 276 -13.97 18.65 31.56
C GLU A 276 -13.58 17.19 31.31
N ALA A 277 -13.69 16.74 30.06
CA ALA A 277 -13.34 15.39 29.62
C ALA A 277 -11.83 15.22 29.36
N GLY A 278 -11.04 16.31 29.28
CA GLY A 278 -9.62 16.24 28.91
C GLY A 278 -9.38 16.01 27.41
N ALA A 279 -10.35 16.41 26.58
CA ALA A 279 -10.35 16.27 25.12
C ALA A 279 -10.33 17.64 24.39
N ASP A 280 -9.93 18.74 25.05
CA ASP A 280 -9.86 20.09 24.48
C ASP A 280 -8.49 20.45 23.88
N SER A 281 -7.76 19.44 23.37
CA SER A 281 -6.43 19.59 22.80
C SER A 281 -6.34 20.77 21.83
N LYS A 282 -5.28 21.55 21.98
CA LYS A 282 -5.01 22.76 21.18
C LYS A 282 -3.80 22.50 20.31
N LEU A 283 -4.09 22.07 19.09
CA LEU A 283 -3.11 21.61 18.11
C LEU A 283 -3.54 22.04 16.71
N PHE A 284 -2.64 21.93 15.75
CA PHE A 284 -2.94 22.06 14.32
C PHE A 284 -3.61 20.77 13.83
N GLY A 285 -4.75 20.42 14.42
CA GLY A 285 -5.43 19.15 14.22
C GLY A 285 -5.99 19.04 12.80
N MET A 286 -5.69 17.93 12.11
CA MET A 286 -6.11 17.72 10.72
C MET A 286 -6.94 16.44 10.53
N GLY A 287 -6.48 15.29 11.02
CA GLY A 287 -7.18 14.01 10.89
C GLY A 287 -7.64 13.44 12.23
N LEU A 288 -8.60 12.52 12.15
CA LEU A 288 -9.22 11.85 13.28
C LEU A 288 -9.42 10.36 12.94
N ALA A 289 -8.77 9.50 13.72
CA ALA A 289 -9.08 8.08 13.81
C ALA A 289 -9.92 7.84 15.06
N VAL A 290 -10.96 7.02 14.90
CA VAL A 290 -11.91 6.65 15.95
C VAL A 290 -11.95 5.14 16.07
N GLY A 291 -11.78 4.61 17.29
CA GLY A 291 -11.89 3.18 17.54
C GLY A 291 -11.43 2.77 18.93
N ASP A 292 -11.92 1.63 19.41
CA ASP A 292 -11.45 0.97 20.63
C ASP A 292 -10.15 0.20 20.29
N TYR A 293 -8.99 0.81 20.52
CA TYR A 293 -7.71 0.19 20.13
C TYR A 293 -7.21 -0.81 21.17
N ASN A 294 -7.70 -0.71 22.41
CA ASN A 294 -7.22 -1.50 23.54
C ASN A 294 -8.22 -2.61 23.96
N ASN A 295 -9.33 -2.73 23.24
CA ASN A 295 -10.42 -3.68 23.47
C ASN A 295 -11.04 -3.57 24.88
N ASP A 296 -11.15 -2.35 25.42
CA ASP A 296 -11.76 -2.10 26.73
C ASP A 296 -13.26 -1.77 26.69
N GLY A 297 -13.83 -1.66 25.47
CA GLY A 297 -15.23 -1.37 25.22
C GLY A 297 -15.56 0.13 25.21
N HIS A 298 -14.56 1.01 25.19
CA HIS A 298 -14.72 2.44 25.07
C HIS A 298 -13.98 2.96 23.83
N VAL A 299 -14.57 3.96 23.16
CA VAL A 299 -13.98 4.52 21.93
C VAL A 299 -12.83 5.48 22.27
N ASP A 300 -11.70 5.31 21.59
CA ASP A 300 -10.53 6.18 21.70
C ASP A 300 -10.36 7.06 20.46
N PHE A 301 -9.56 8.12 20.60
CA PHE A 301 -9.27 9.05 19.50
C PHE A 301 -7.77 9.20 19.26
N TYR A 302 -7.34 9.04 18.02
CA TYR A 302 -6.02 9.47 17.56
C TYR A 302 -6.18 10.61 16.57
N PHE A 303 -5.51 11.73 16.79
CA PHE A 303 -5.54 12.83 15.84
C PHE A 303 -4.15 13.32 15.47
N SER A 304 -4.05 13.69 14.21
CA SER A 304 -2.82 14.16 13.60
C SER A 304 -2.62 15.67 13.77
N ASN A 305 -1.38 16.12 13.67
CA ASN A 305 -0.94 17.46 14.00
C ASN A 305 0.32 17.87 13.21
N VAL A 306 0.70 19.14 13.32
CA VAL A 306 2.07 19.61 13.05
C VAL A 306 2.92 19.39 14.30
N GLY A 307 3.74 18.34 14.31
CA GLY A 307 4.50 17.93 15.50
C GLY A 307 3.83 16.78 16.23
N PRO A 308 3.89 16.66 17.57
CA PRO A 308 3.43 15.45 18.23
C PRO A 308 1.94 15.22 17.98
N MET A 309 1.65 14.03 17.46
CA MET A 309 0.30 13.46 17.38
C MET A 309 -0.13 13.05 18.79
N GLU A 310 -1.44 13.01 19.02
CA GLU A 310 -2.02 12.64 20.31
C GLU A 310 -2.92 11.42 20.18
N LEU A 311 -2.90 10.58 21.22
CA LEU A 311 -3.78 9.43 21.40
C LEU A 311 -4.54 9.64 22.70
N LEU A 312 -5.81 9.99 22.62
CA LEU A 312 -6.70 10.14 23.76
C LEU A 312 -7.36 8.79 24.06
N GLN A 313 -6.91 8.14 25.12
CA GLN A 313 -7.50 6.91 25.62
C GLN A 313 -8.67 7.23 26.55
N ASN A 314 -9.85 6.71 26.25
CA ASN A 314 -11.04 6.83 27.09
C ASN A 314 -10.88 5.99 28.36
N GLN A 315 -11.25 6.56 29.51
CA GLN A 315 -11.11 5.90 30.81
C GLN A 315 -12.40 5.17 31.25
N GLY A 316 -13.46 5.25 30.45
CA GLY A 316 -14.77 4.65 30.73
C GLY A 316 -15.60 5.40 31.79
N ASP A 317 -15.14 6.58 32.22
CA ASP A 317 -15.84 7.47 33.14
C ASP A 317 -16.21 8.83 32.52
N GLY A 318 -16.14 8.91 31.19
CA GLY A 318 -16.38 10.12 30.41
C GLY A 318 -15.17 11.05 30.31
N THR A 319 -13.99 10.61 30.74
CA THR A 319 -12.73 11.36 30.61
C THR A 319 -11.70 10.63 29.74
N PHE A 320 -10.72 11.39 29.23
CA PHE A 320 -9.65 10.93 28.36
C PHE A 320 -8.27 11.19 28.96
N VAL A 321 -7.31 10.33 28.63
CA VAL A 321 -5.88 10.49 28.95
C VAL A 321 -5.06 10.45 27.67
N GLU A 322 -4.22 11.46 27.46
CA GLU A 322 -3.23 11.46 26.37
C GLU A 322 -2.14 10.41 26.66
N THR A 323 -1.95 9.48 25.72
CA THR A 323 -1.08 8.31 25.91
C THR A 323 -0.11 8.05 24.74
N ALA A 324 -0.04 8.90 23.71
CA ALA A 324 0.72 8.65 22.49
C ALA A 324 2.20 8.36 22.74
N VAL A 325 2.83 9.02 23.73
CA VAL A 325 4.21 8.74 24.12
C VAL A 325 4.37 7.33 24.65
N SER A 326 3.47 6.90 25.53
CA SER A 326 3.58 5.60 26.20
C SER A 326 3.15 4.46 25.27
N ALA A 327 2.21 4.74 24.36
CA ALA A 327 1.78 3.84 23.30
C ALA A 327 2.79 3.76 22.14
N GLY A 328 3.68 4.75 21.96
CA GLY A 328 4.73 4.74 20.94
C GLY A 328 4.32 5.34 19.57
N VAL A 329 3.27 6.16 19.54
CA VAL A 329 2.65 6.68 18.30
C VAL A 329 2.71 8.21 18.15
N GLN A 330 3.52 8.90 18.96
CA GLN A 330 3.55 10.37 19.01
C GLN A 330 4.14 11.05 17.75
N THR A 331 5.08 10.44 17.04
CA THR A 331 5.76 11.01 15.84
C THR A 331 6.02 12.53 15.87
N PRO A 332 6.87 13.04 16.78
CA PRO A 332 7.02 14.48 17.03
C PRO A 332 7.68 15.27 15.89
N ASP A 333 8.30 14.59 14.93
CA ASP A 333 9.06 15.19 13.83
C ASP A 333 8.28 15.19 12.50
N ASP A 334 7.03 14.71 12.49
CA ASP A 334 6.20 14.57 11.29
C ASP A 334 5.04 15.60 11.28
N ILE A 335 4.49 15.88 10.10
CA ILE A 335 3.22 16.57 9.91
C ILE A 335 2.20 15.55 9.40
N GLY A 336 1.34 15.10 10.31
CA GLY A 336 0.33 14.09 10.04
C GLY A 336 -0.94 14.69 9.46
N TRP A 337 -1.67 13.91 8.68
CA TRP A 337 -2.93 14.28 8.06
C TRP A 337 -4.00 13.21 8.30
N GLY A 338 -4.44 12.44 7.31
CA GLY A 338 -5.37 11.33 7.51
C GLY A 338 -4.83 10.29 8.51
N ALA A 339 -5.68 9.83 9.43
CA ALA A 339 -5.36 8.76 10.38
C ALA A 339 -6.55 7.79 10.49
N LEU A 340 -6.28 6.50 10.69
CA LEU A 340 -7.28 5.43 10.71
C LEU A 340 -6.91 4.32 11.70
N PHE A 341 -7.91 3.79 12.40
CA PHE A 341 -7.78 2.53 13.14
C PHE A 341 -8.42 1.38 12.38
N PHE A 342 -7.66 0.32 12.12
CA PHE A 342 -8.13 -0.88 11.42
C PHE A 342 -7.20 -2.07 11.73
N ASP A 343 -7.69 -3.30 11.67
CA ASP A 343 -6.89 -4.51 11.91
C ASP A 343 -6.37 -5.04 10.57
N TYR A 344 -5.09 -4.79 10.25
CA TYR A 344 -4.55 -5.13 8.91
C TYR A 344 -4.10 -6.59 8.82
N ASP A 345 -3.77 -7.23 9.95
CA ASP A 345 -3.24 -8.59 10.00
C ASP A 345 -4.21 -9.61 10.60
N HIS A 346 -5.40 -9.17 11.00
CA HIS A 346 -6.48 -9.93 11.62
C HIS A 346 -6.11 -10.62 12.93
N ASP A 347 -5.18 -10.04 13.71
CA ASP A 347 -4.83 -10.57 15.03
C ASP A 347 -5.83 -10.21 16.15
N GLY A 348 -6.86 -9.42 15.83
CA GLY A 348 -7.95 -9.04 16.73
C GLY A 348 -7.71 -7.72 17.45
N TRP A 349 -6.66 -6.98 17.08
CA TRP A 349 -6.31 -5.68 17.63
C TRP A 349 -6.23 -4.64 16.52
N ARG A 350 -6.91 -3.50 16.70
CA ARG A 350 -6.85 -2.42 15.71
C ARG A 350 -5.45 -1.79 15.70
N ASP A 351 -4.84 -1.80 14.53
CA ASP A 351 -3.62 -1.10 14.18
C ASP A 351 -3.92 0.35 13.80
N LEU A 352 -2.87 1.16 13.66
CA LEU A 352 -2.98 2.59 13.36
C LEU A 352 -2.21 2.95 12.09
N TYR A 353 -2.89 3.60 11.15
CA TYR A 353 -2.26 4.22 9.98
C TYR A 353 -2.23 5.74 10.10
N LEU A 354 -1.13 6.35 9.67
CA LEU A 354 -0.94 7.80 9.60
C LEU A 354 -0.37 8.21 8.25
N ALA A 355 -1.13 9.01 7.50
CA ALA A 355 -0.67 9.74 6.34
C ALA A 355 0.20 10.93 6.77
N VAL A 356 1.37 11.09 6.16
CA VAL A 356 2.36 12.13 6.47
C VAL A 356 2.61 12.98 5.22
N ALA A 357 2.51 14.31 5.36
CA ALA A 357 2.68 15.22 4.25
C ALA A 357 4.08 15.87 4.19
N ASP A 358 4.73 15.99 5.35
CA ASP A 358 5.96 16.76 5.51
C ASP A 358 6.59 16.37 6.87
N THR A 359 7.83 16.78 7.07
CA THR A 359 8.48 16.79 8.38
C THR A 359 8.16 18.11 9.10
N ALA A 360 8.11 18.10 10.43
CA ALA A 360 7.76 19.26 11.25
C ALA A 360 8.71 20.45 11.07
N ASN A 361 9.91 20.23 10.52
CA ASN A 361 10.88 21.28 10.19
C ASN A 361 10.75 21.81 8.75
N HIS A 362 9.82 21.28 7.95
CA HIS A 362 9.57 21.59 6.54
C HIS A 362 10.80 21.42 5.63
N ARG A 363 11.63 20.40 5.87
CA ARG A 363 12.84 20.13 5.07
C ARG A 363 12.74 18.89 4.21
N ASP A 364 11.92 17.93 4.60
CA ASP A 364 11.83 16.61 3.97
C ASP A 364 10.41 16.03 4.11
N ILE A 365 10.10 14.95 3.38
CA ILE A 365 8.82 14.24 3.47
C ILE A 365 9.04 12.94 4.25
N GLY A 366 8.39 12.81 5.40
CA GLY A 366 8.40 11.56 6.16
C GLY A 366 7.55 10.50 5.48
N ALA A 367 7.98 9.23 5.55
CA ALA A 367 7.15 8.11 5.13
C ALA A 367 5.88 8.04 6.00
N ASN A 368 4.75 7.66 5.38
CA ASN A 368 3.54 7.27 6.09
C ASN A 368 3.85 6.17 7.11
N LYS A 369 3.08 6.12 8.20
CA LYS A 369 3.30 5.18 9.30
C LYS A 369 2.20 4.15 9.34
N LEU A 370 2.59 2.88 9.42
CA LEU A 370 1.73 1.79 9.86
C LEU A 370 2.26 1.29 11.21
N PHE A 371 1.43 1.39 12.25
CA PHE A 371 1.74 0.99 13.61
C PHE A 371 0.96 -0.27 13.94
N ARG A 372 1.66 -1.38 14.12
CA ARG A 372 1.06 -2.63 14.59
C ARG A 372 0.77 -2.56 16.08
N ASN A 373 -0.44 -2.89 16.50
CA ASN A 373 -0.83 -2.99 17.90
C ASN A 373 -0.21 -4.24 18.55
N ASN A 374 0.44 -4.08 19.70
CA ASN A 374 1.11 -5.18 20.40
C ASN A 374 0.19 -5.93 21.39
N ALA A 375 -1.10 -5.61 21.43
CA ALA A 375 -2.09 -6.16 22.37
C ALA A 375 -1.81 -5.86 23.86
N ASP A 376 -1.00 -4.83 24.14
CA ASP A 376 -0.61 -4.44 25.51
C ASP A 376 -0.72 -2.92 25.75
N GLY A 377 -1.42 -2.22 24.87
CA GLY A 377 -1.56 -0.76 24.88
C GLY A 377 -0.41 -0.03 24.19
N THR A 378 0.58 -0.74 23.64
CA THR A 378 1.67 -0.16 22.85
C THR A 378 1.62 -0.59 21.39
N PHE A 379 2.32 0.14 20.54
CA PHE A 379 2.44 -0.12 19.11
C PHE A 379 3.89 -0.27 18.67
N THR A 380 4.09 -1.04 17.59
CA THR A 380 5.36 -1.18 16.89
C THR A 380 5.24 -0.60 15.48
N LEU A 381 6.11 0.33 15.10
CA LEU A 381 6.18 0.83 13.73
C LEU A 381 6.63 -0.29 12.77
N VAL A 382 5.85 -0.51 11.71
CA VAL A 382 6.18 -1.44 10.62
C VAL A 382 7.09 -0.72 9.62
N THR A 383 8.36 -1.14 9.53
CA THR A 383 9.42 -0.41 8.79
C THR A 383 9.91 -1.08 7.51
N CYS A 384 9.57 -2.34 7.27
CA CYS A 384 10.06 -3.11 6.12
C CYS A 384 8.89 -3.68 5.32
N ASP A 385 9.10 -3.88 4.02
CA ASP A 385 8.20 -4.61 3.13
C ASP A 385 6.75 -4.09 3.21
N ASN A 386 6.56 -2.77 3.23
CA ASN A 386 5.25 -2.12 3.25
C ASN A 386 5.24 -0.96 2.27
N GLU A 387 4.66 -1.15 1.08
CA GLU A 387 4.61 -0.08 0.06
C GLU A 387 3.64 1.04 0.45
N ALA A 388 2.74 0.82 1.42
CA ALA A 388 1.90 1.86 2.00
C ALA A 388 2.65 2.76 2.99
N ALA A 389 3.92 2.49 3.32
CA ALA A 389 4.84 3.47 3.92
C ALA A 389 5.30 4.48 2.85
N ASP A 390 4.31 5.10 2.19
CA ASP A 390 4.51 5.99 1.06
C ASP A 390 5.34 7.21 1.50
N VAL A 391 6.37 7.54 0.73
CA VAL A 391 7.26 8.70 0.96
C VAL A 391 6.81 9.93 0.17
N ARG A 392 5.60 9.89 -0.38
CA ARG A 392 4.93 11.00 -1.02
C ARG A 392 4.13 11.81 0.00
N PRO A 393 3.95 13.12 -0.22
CA PRO A 393 3.15 13.94 0.67
C PRO A 393 1.68 13.50 0.71
N SER A 394 1.30 12.73 1.72
CA SER A 394 -0.02 12.13 1.87
C SER A 394 -0.94 12.98 2.75
N LEU A 395 -2.19 13.18 2.35
CA LEU A 395 -3.16 14.01 3.06
C LEU A 395 -4.37 13.23 3.60
N SER A 396 -4.69 12.09 3.01
CA SER A 396 -5.90 11.33 3.36
C SER A 396 -5.64 9.86 3.19
N ALA A 397 -6.43 9.06 3.90
CA ALA A 397 -6.48 7.63 3.73
C ALA A 397 -7.90 7.14 4.02
N ALA A 398 -8.30 6.03 3.40
CA ALA A 398 -9.50 5.28 3.76
C ALA A 398 -9.29 3.78 3.52
N THR A 399 -10.02 2.93 4.24
CA THR A 399 -9.93 1.47 4.13
C THR A 399 -11.17 0.87 3.48
N ALA A 400 -10.96 -0.20 2.72
CA ALA A 400 -12.02 -1.08 2.21
C ALA A 400 -11.46 -2.44 1.78
N ASP A 401 -12.20 -3.54 1.99
CA ASP A 401 -11.96 -4.83 1.30
C ASP A 401 -12.54 -4.75 -0.14
N TYR A 402 -11.84 -4.05 -1.03
CA TYR A 402 -12.38 -3.69 -2.36
C TYR A 402 -12.45 -4.89 -3.32
N ASP A 403 -11.57 -5.88 -3.16
CA ASP A 403 -11.54 -7.10 -3.97
C ASP A 403 -12.26 -8.29 -3.31
N GLN A 404 -12.83 -8.06 -2.13
CA GLN A 404 -13.65 -8.99 -1.35
C GLN A 404 -12.88 -10.24 -0.97
N ASP A 405 -11.58 -10.14 -0.75
CA ASP A 405 -10.72 -11.25 -0.35
C ASP A 405 -10.67 -11.44 1.17
N GLY A 406 -11.35 -10.54 1.90
CA GLY A 406 -11.53 -10.55 3.33
C GLY A 406 -10.54 -9.69 4.07
N TRP A 407 -9.51 -9.16 3.39
CA TRP A 407 -8.45 -8.38 4.00
C TRP A 407 -8.63 -6.89 3.66
N PRO A 408 -8.68 -6.01 4.68
CA PRO A 408 -8.89 -4.59 4.42
C PRO A 408 -7.69 -4.01 3.66
N ASP A 409 -7.98 -3.39 2.53
CA ASP A 409 -7.03 -2.65 1.71
C ASP A 409 -7.05 -1.16 2.07
N LEU A 410 -6.11 -0.41 1.51
CA LEU A 410 -5.91 0.99 1.83
C LEU A 410 -5.83 1.83 0.55
N VAL A 411 -6.56 2.95 0.51
CA VAL A 411 -6.33 4.01 -0.48
C VAL A 411 -5.79 5.25 0.21
N VAL A 412 -4.78 5.88 -0.39
CA VAL A 412 -4.08 7.07 0.14
C VAL A 412 -4.12 8.19 -0.87
N GLY A 413 -4.53 9.39 -0.47
CA GLY A 413 -4.51 10.59 -1.30
C GLY A 413 -3.20 11.37 -1.16
N ASN A 414 -2.42 11.45 -2.25
CA ASN A 414 -1.15 12.17 -2.29
C ASN A 414 -1.27 13.52 -3.00
N MET A 415 -0.66 14.56 -2.43
CA MET A 415 -0.51 15.85 -3.10
C MET A 415 0.23 15.68 -4.42
N ASP A 416 -0.30 16.30 -5.47
CA ASP A 416 0.31 16.36 -6.81
C ASP A 416 0.53 15.00 -7.53
N GLU A 417 0.41 13.87 -6.83
CA GLU A 417 0.62 12.51 -7.34
C GLU A 417 -0.66 11.68 -7.47
N GLY A 418 -1.78 12.16 -6.92
CA GLY A 418 -3.08 11.52 -7.00
C GLY A 418 -3.29 10.45 -5.93
N TYR A 419 -4.26 9.58 -6.14
CA TYR A 419 -4.63 8.56 -5.16
C TYR A 419 -3.91 7.23 -5.45
N ARG A 420 -3.46 6.55 -4.40
CA ARG A 420 -2.79 5.25 -4.48
C ARG A 420 -3.60 4.18 -3.78
N LEU A 421 -3.88 3.08 -4.47
CA LEU A 421 -4.55 1.90 -3.94
C LEU A 421 -3.50 0.85 -3.58
N TYR A 422 -3.50 0.45 -2.31
CA TYR A 422 -2.60 -0.51 -1.71
C TYR A 422 -3.37 -1.76 -1.31
N GLN A 423 -3.05 -2.89 -1.95
CA GLN A 423 -3.66 -4.17 -1.64
C GLN A 423 -2.92 -4.86 -0.48
N ASN A 424 -3.67 -5.32 0.51
CA ASN A 424 -3.17 -6.11 1.62
C ASN A 424 -2.72 -7.50 1.13
N GLN A 425 -1.50 -7.92 1.46
CA GLN A 425 -0.98 -9.22 1.02
C GLN A 425 -1.00 -10.30 2.11
N TYR A 426 -1.43 -10.00 3.34
CA TYR A 426 -1.43 -10.99 4.42
C TYR A 426 -2.25 -12.23 4.07
N GLY A 427 -3.44 -12.04 3.49
CA GLY A 427 -4.29 -13.13 3.01
C GLY A 427 -3.67 -13.99 1.92
N ARG A 428 -2.69 -13.45 1.19
CA ARG A 428 -2.03 -14.08 0.04
C ARG A 428 -0.82 -14.91 0.42
N SER A 429 -0.48 -14.93 1.71
CA SER A 429 0.51 -15.84 2.27
C SER A 429 0.10 -17.31 2.05
N SER A 430 1.10 -18.17 1.82
CA SER A 430 0.86 -19.61 1.59
C SER A 430 0.22 -20.35 2.78
N SER A 431 0.09 -19.68 3.93
CA SER A 431 -0.59 -20.19 5.13
C SER A 431 -1.01 -19.03 6.04
N PRO A 432 -2.10 -18.29 5.73
CA PRO A 432 -2.62 -17.29 6.66
C PRO A 432 -3.01 -18.01 7.96
N SER A 433 -2.48 -17.57 9.09
CA SER A 433 -2.80 -18.15 10.41
C SER A 433 -4.02 -17.50 11.05
N ASN A 434 -4.39 -16.32 10.56
CA ASN A 434 -5.40 -15.47 11.15
C ASN A 434 -6.68 -15.55 10.31
N HIS A 435 -7.79 -15.69 11.02
CA HIS A 435 -9.14 -15.74 10.50
C HIS A 435 -9.80 -14.38 10.65
N TRP A 436 -10.87 -14.16 9.90
CA TRP A 436 -11.57 -12.88 9.90
C TRP A 436 -13.08 -13.05 9.81
N LEU A 437 -13.82 -11.98 10.07
CA LEU A 437 -15.25 -11.90 9.84
C LEU A 437 -15.59 -10.48 9.38
N SER A 438 -16.29 -10.36 8.26
CA SER A 438 -16.81 -9.08 7.78
C SER A 438 -18.33 -9.03 7.96
N LEU A 439 -18.85 -7.92 8.47
CA LEU A 439 -20.28 -7.74 8.78
C LEU A 439 -20.82 -6.44 8.18
N GLU A 440 -21.70 -6.58 7.20
CA GLU A 440 -22.54 -5.51 6.65
C GLU A 440 -23.88 -5.47 7.41
N LEU A 441 -24.24 -4.29 7.92
CA LEU A 441 -25.56 -4.05 8.53
C LEU A 441 -26.43 -3.23 7.60
N VAL A 442 -27.72 -3.57 7.52
CA VAL A 442 -28.72 -2.80 6.78
C VAL A 442 -29.86 -2.47 7.72
N GLY A 443 -30.03 -1.18 8.01
CA GLY A 443 -31.12 -0.70 8.86
C GLY A 443 -32.50 -0.80 8.22
N GLY A 444 -33.52 -0.51 9.01
CA GLY A 444 -34.90 -0.49 8.57
C GLY A 444 -35.86 -0.09 9.69
N GLY A 445 -36.99 0.51 9.34
CA GLY A 445 -37.97 0.98 10.32
C GLY A 445 -37.43 2.19 11.09
N PRO A 446 -37.20 2.11 12.41
CA PRO A 446 -36.69 3.22 13.23
C PRO A 446 -35.16 3.42 13.14
N VAL A 447 -34.46 2.59 12.36
CA VAL A 447 -33.00 2.68 12.17
C VAL A 447 -32.72 3.10 10.74
N ASN A 448 -31.83 4.09 10.58
CA ASN A 448 -31.37 4.57 9.27
C ASN A 448 -30.78 3.45 8.40
N ARG A 449 -30.91 3.54 7.08
CA ARG A 449 -30.61 2.44 6.16
C ARG A 449 -29.18 1.93 6.26
N ASP A 450 -28.22 2.84 6.39
CA ASP A 450 -26.80 2.52 6.50
C ASP A 450 -26.41 1.98 7.89
N ALA A 451 -27.37 1.88 8.82
CA ALA A 451 -27.17 1.43 10.20
C ALA A 451 -26.10 2.22 10.98
N VAL A 452 -25.85 3.47 10.59
CA VAL A 452 -24.91 4.36 11.27
C VAL A 452 -25.34 4.52 12.73
N GLY A 453 -24.37 4.36 13.64
CA GLY A 453 -24.58 4.34 15.09
C GLY A 453 -24.85 2.95 15.69
N ALA A 454 -24.99 1.89 14.86
CA ALA A 454 -25.05 0.53 15.39
C ALA A 454 -23.69 0.10 15.98
N ARG A 455 -23.73 -0.53 17.16
CA ARG A 455 -22.54 -1.02 17.88
C ARG A 455 -22.50 -2.54 17.91
N ILE A 456 -21.35 -3.11 17.60
CA ILE A 456 -21.13 -4.55 17.49
C ILE A 456 -20.05 -4.97 18.47
N TYR A 457 -20.34 -6.02 19.22
CA TYR A 457 -19.36 -6.73 20.03
C TYR A 457 -19.13 -8.10 19.43
N LEU A 458 -17.87 -8.44 19.17
CA LEU A 458 -17.45 -9.77 18.73
C LEU A 458 -16.60 -10.40 19.83
N THR A 459 -16.97 -11.59 20.29
CA THR A 459 -16.21 -12.35 21.30
C THR A 459 -15.74 -13.68 20.74
N THR A 460 -14.42 -13.89 20.72
CA THR A 460 -13.81 -15.16 20.32
C THR A 460 -13.82 -16.18 21.49
N PRO A 461 -13.69 -17.50 21.22
CA PRO A 461 -13.73 -18.55 22.24
C PRO A 461 -12.65 -18.46 23.33
N ASP A 462 -11.53 -17.79 23.05
CA ASP A 462 -10.47 -17.51 24.01
C ASP A 462 -10.76 -16.30 24.91
N GLY A 463 -11.84 -15.57 24.65
CA GLY A 463 -12.39 -14.51 25.49
C GLY A 463 -12.01 -13.09 25.07
N LEU A 464 -11.25 -12.90 23.99
CA LEU A 464 -11.02 -11.58 23.41
C LEU A 464 -12.36 -11.01 22.93
N THR A 465 -12.67 -9.78 23.32
CA THR A 465 -13.88 -9.08 22.88
C THR A 465 -13.48 -7.79 22.21
N GLN A 466 -13.89 -7.63 20.95
CA GLN A 466 -13.71 -6.40 20.18
C GLN A 466 -15.03 -5.62 20.15
N MET A 467 -14.93 -4.29 20.10
CA MET A 467 -16.05 -3.39 19.91
C MET A 467 -15.83 -2.55 18.65
N GLN A 468 -16.85 -2.45 17.80
CA GLN A 468 -16.84 -1.58 16.62
C GLN A 468 -18.20 -0.93 16.40
N ASP A 469 -18.19 0.33 15.96
CA ASP A 469 -19.38 1.09 15.58
C ASP A 469 -19.43 1.27 14.06
N VAL A 470 -20.64 1.30 13.50
CA VAL A 470 -20.84 1.74 12.12
C VAL A 470 -20.75 3.26 12.08
N LEU A 471 -19.61 3.77 11.60
CA LEU A 471 -19.29 5.20 11.53
C LEU A 471 -19.18 5.66 10.07
N ASN A 472 -19.67 6.86 9.78
CA ASN A 472 -19.50 7.50 8.47
C ASN A 472 -18.95 8.92 8.64
N GLY A 473 -17.72 9.15 8.14
CA GLY A 473 -16.96 10.39 8.34
C GLY A 473 -15.83 10.23 9.36
N VAL A 474 -15.02 9.19 9.19
CA VAL A 474 -13.76 8.95 9.90
C VAL A 474 -12.62 8.94 8.88
N GLY A 475 -11.43 9.38 9.29
CA GLY A 475 -10.34 9.64 8.35
C GLY A 475 -10.55 10.96 7.59
N LEU A 476 -9.50 11.79 7.51
CA LEU A 476 -9.62 13.14 6.95
C LEU A 476 -10.13 13.12 5.50
N GLY A 477 -11.28 13.75 5.29
CA GLY A 477 -11.83 14.02 3.97
C GLY A 477 -12.52 12.83 3.32
N GLY A 478 -12.60 11.68 3.99
CA GLY A 478 -13.10 10.45 3.37
C GLY A 478 -14.10 9.63 4.17
N GLY A 479 -14.75 8.71 3.47
CA GLY A 479 -15.55 7.62 4.00
C GLY A 479 -14.90 6.28 3.65
N SER A 480 -14.42 5.57 4.68
CA SER A 480 -14.13 4.13 4.60
C SER A 480 -15.40 3.34 4.31
N GLU A 481 -15.25 2.06 3.95
CA GLU A 481 -16.40 1.17 3.87
C GLU A 481 -17.18 1.11 5.21
N LEU A 482 -18.51 0.92 5.13
CA LEU A 482 -19.36 0.78 6.32
C LEU A 482 -19.40 -0.64 6.88
N ALA A 483 -18.96 -1.64 6.09
CA ALA A 483 -18.85 -3.01 6.57
C ALA A 483 -17.74 -3.10 7.63
N LEU A 484 -18.01 -3.79 8.72
CA LEU A 484 -17.09 -3.93 9.83
C LEU A 484 -16.24 -5.18 9.66
N ASN A 485 -14.92 -5.04 9.65
CA ASN A 485 -13.98 -6.14 9.55
C ASN A 485 -13.36 -6.44 10.92
N PHE A 486 -13.48 -7.69 11.36
CA PHE A 486 -12.96 -8.18 12.63
C PHE A 486 -11.89 -9.24 12.38
N GLY A 487 -10.71 -9.07 12.98
CA GLY A 487 -9.72 -10.15 13.09
C GLY A 487 -10.07 -11.13 14.20
N LEU A 488 -10.02 -12.42 13.92
CA LEU A 488 -10.32 -13.48 14.87
C LEU A 488 -9.05 -14.19 15.36
N GLY A 489 -7.86 -13.79 14.88
CA GLY A 489 -6.62 -14.51 15.12
C GLY A 489 -6.79 -15.99 14.76
N ALA A 490 -6.43 -16.89 15.65
CA ALA A 490 -6.56 -18.34 15.41
C ALA A 490 -7.99 -18.90 15.60
N ALA A 491 -8.98 -18.08 15.94
CA ALA A 491 -10.35 -18.55 16.19
C ALA A 491 -11.12 -18.78 14.88
N GLU A 492 -11.70 -19.97 14.72
CA GLU A 492 -12.52 -20.32 13.56
C GLU A 492 -13.99 -19.87 13.68
N THR A 493 -14.38 -19.35 14.85
CA THR A 493 -15.74 -18.89 15.13
C THR A 493 -15.73 -17.76 16.15
N ALA A 494 -16.78 -16.94 16.17
CA ALA A 494 -17.03 -15.96 17.23
C ALA A 494 -18.52 -15.82 17.58
N ASP A 495 -18.80 -15.25 18.74
CA ASP A 495 -20.14 -14.81 19.14
C ASP A 495 -20.31 -13.32 18.84
N LEU A 496 -21.46 -12.92 18.31
CA LEU A 496 -21.79 -11.53 17.98
C LEU A 496 -22.91 -11.02 18.90
N ARG A 497 -22.78 -9.77 19.35
CA ARG A 497 -23.85 -8.98 19.96
C ARG A 497 -23.96 -7.64 19.23
N ILE A 498 -25.11 -7.41 18.60
CA ILE A 498 -25.41 -6.20 17.86
C ILE A 498 -26.36 -5.36 18.71
N GLN A 499 -26.02 -4.09 18.91
CA GLN A 499 -26.84 -3.05 19.50
C GLN A 499 -27.20 -2.05 18.41
N TRP A 500 -28.48 -2.01 18.05
CA TRP A 500 -29.01 -1.07 17.06
C TRP A 500 -29.24 0.31 17.67
N PRO A 501 -29.27 1.39 16.87
CA PRO A 501 -29.51 2.76 17.35
C PRO A 501 -30.81 2.93 18.15
N ASP A 502 -31.86 2.16 17.84
CA ASP A 502 -33.12 2.17 18.59
C ASP A 502 -33.06 1.44 19.95
N GLY A 503 -31.87 0.96 20.35
CA GLY A 503 -31.61 0.20 21.56
C GLY A 503 -31.93 -1.29 21.46
N ARG A 504 -32.34 -1.81 20.30
CA ARG A 504 -32.60 -3.23 20.12
C ARG A 504 -31.30 -4.04 20.17
N LEU A 505 -31.36 -5.21 20.81
CA LEU A 505 -30.24 -6.13 20.89
C LEU A 505 -30.51 -7.41 20.09
N GLN A 506 -29.52 -7.87 19.34
CA GLN A 506 -29.50 -9.19 18.72
C GLN A 506 -28.20 -9.92 19.05
N THR A 507 -28.26 -11.24 19.16
CA THR A 507 -27.10 -12.07 19.49
C THR A 507 -27.04 -13.29 18.59
N PHE A 508 -25.85 -13.63 18.13
CA PHE A 508 -25.57 -14.83 17.35
C PHE A 508 -24.39 -15.55 17.99
N SER A 509 -24.43 -16.88 18.02
CA SER A 509 -23.35 -17.69 18.61
C SER A 509 -22.73 -18.62 17.60
N ASN A 510 -21.44 -18.88 17.75
CA ASN A 510 -20.64 -19.74 16.87
C ASN A 510 -20.76 -19.34 15.38
N VAL A 511 -20.72 -18.04 15.10
CA VAL A 511 -20.65 -17.51 13.74
C VAL A 511 -19.31 -17.90 13.15
N ALA A 512 -19.30 -18.45 11.93
CA ALA A 512 -18.09 -18.99 11.32
C ALA A 512 -17.17 -17.86 10.82
N ALA A 513 -15.87 -18.06 10.97
CA ALA A 513 -14.87 -17.17 10.41
C ALA A 513 -14.68 -17.40 8.88
N ASP A 514 -13.88 -16.52 8.29
CA ASP A 514 -13.55 -16.43 6.86
C ASP A 514 -14.81 -16.25 6.00
N GLN A 515 -15.74 -15.42 6.48
CA GLN A 515 -17.02 -15.15 5.84
C GLN A 515 -17.34 -13.66 5.86
N ARG A 516 -18.01 -13.22 4.80
CA ARG A 516 -18.74 -11.96 4.74
C ARG A 516 -20.20 -12.23 5.09
N TYR A 517 -20.75 -11.45 6.00
CA TYR A 517 -22.14 -11.55 6.42
C TYR A 517 -22.89 -10.25 6.19
N ARG A 518 -24.16 -10.37 5.82
CA ARG A 518 -25.14 -9.28 5.87
C ARG A 518 -26.17 -9.58 6.95
N LEU A 519 -26.53 -8.56 7.73
CA LEU A 519 -27.63 -8.60 8.68
C LEU A 519 -28.56 -7.42 8.47
N ASP A 520 -29.79 -7.72 8.08
CA ASP A 520 -30.85 -6.72 8.00
C ASP A 520 -31.47 -6.49 9.39
N TYR A 521 -31.91 -5.25 9.67
CA TYR A 521 -32.63 -4.91 10.89
C TYR A 521 -33.90 -5.75 11.02
N PRO A 522 -34.19 -6.29 12.22
CA PRO A 522 -35.27 -7.24 12.41
C PRO A 522 -36.63 -6.57 12.45
N LEU A 523 -37.26 -6.36 11.29
CA LEU A 523 -38.65 -5.91 11.20
C LEU A 523 -39.64 -6.97 11.73
N GLU A 524 -39.23 -8.24 11.76
CA GLU A 524 -39.93 -9.38 12.36
C GLU A 524 -38.97 -10.16 13.31
N ASP A 525 -39.49 -10.97 14.22
CA ASP A 525 -38.73 -11.63 15.30
C ASP A 525 -37.65 -12.64 14.84
N ASP A 526 -37.47 -12.90 13.53
CA ASP A 526 -36.64 -14.00 12.97
C ASP A 526 -35.76 -13.57 11.78
N THR A 527 -34.91 -12.54 11.94
CA THR A 527 -33.94 -12.16 10.90
C THR A 527 -32.59 -12.85 11.12
N ALA A 528 -32.12 -13.58 10.12
CA ALA A 528 -30.90 -14.39 10.18
C ALA A 528 -29.70 -13.70 9.49
N LEU A 529 -28.48 -14.00 9.95
CA LEU A 529 -27.24 -13.67 9.26
C LEU A 529 -27.21 -14.33 7.88
N GLN A 530 -27.02 -13.52 6.83
CA GLN A 530 -26.93 -13.97 5.45
C GLN A 530 -25.46 -14.01 5.03
N THR A 531 -24.96 -15.16 4.58
CA THR A 531 -23.60 -15.25 4.03
C THR A 531 -23.55 -14.64 2.64
N LEU A 532 -22.62 -13.70 2.44
CA LEU A 532 -22.33 -13.08 1.15
C LEU A 532 -21.19 -13.81 0.44
N PRO A 533 -21.14 -13.76 -0.90
CA PRO A 533 -19.99 -14.24 -1.64
C PRO A 533 -18.74 -13.41 -1.32
N HIS A 534 -17.58 -14.05 -1.38
CA HIS A 534 -16.27 -13.42 -1.26
C HIS A 534 -15.30 -14.09 -2.24
N THR A 535 -14.27 -13.37 -2.63
CA THR A 535 -13.21 -13.88 -3.50
C THR A 535 -12.28 -14.74 -2.65
N ALA A 536 -12.25 -16.04 -2.90
CA ALA A 536 -11.25 -16.88 -2.24
C ALA A 536 -9.86 -16.42 -2.66
N VAL A 537 -9.01 -16.04 -1.70
CA VAL A 537 -7.62 -15.71 -1.98
C VAL A 537 -6.98 -16.89 -2.69
N ALA A 538 -6.53 -16.70 -3.93
CA ALA A 538 -5.80 -17.73 -4.65
C ALA A 538 -4.45 -17.92 -3.95
N ALA A 539 -4.36 -18.91 -3.05
CA ALA A 539 -3.11 -19.30 -2.45
C ALA A 539 -2.08 -19.48 -3.58
N SER A 540 -0.99 -18.71 -3.52
CA SER A 540 0.14 -18.89 -4.43
C SER A 540 0.47 -20.38 -4.41
N ALA A 541 0.28 -21.04 -5.56
CA ALA A 541 0.30 -22.50 -5.59
C ALA A 541 1.65 -22.96 -5.01
N PRO A 542 1.67 -23.67 -3.86
CA PRO A 542 2.92 -24.18 -3.35
C PRO A 542 3.48 -25.08 -4.44
N SER A 543 4.74 -24.89 -4.82
CA SER A 543 5.42 -25.77 -5.76
C SER A 543 5.19 -27.21 -5.29
N ARG A 544 4.31 -27.95 -5.99
CA ARG A 544 3.83 -29.28 -5.58
C ARG A 544 4.97 -30.30 -5.73
N PHE A 545 5.94 -30.28 -4.83
CA PHE A 545 7.04 -31.23 -4.82
C PHE A 545 7.00 -32.19 -3.61
N VAL A 546 6.42 -31.76 -2.48
CA VAL A 546 6.44 -32.58 -1.25
C VAL A 546 5.43 -33.74 -1.30
N ASP A 547 4.26 -33.58 -1.93
CA ASP A 547 3.25 -34.66 -1.99
C ASP A 547 3.62 -35.82 -2.93
N ARG A 548 4.55 -35.62 -3.87
CA ARG A 548 5.04 -36.73 -4.72
C ARG A 548 6.06 -37.64 -4.00
N LEU A 549 6.68 -37.18 -2.91
CA LEU A 549 7.64 -37.97 -2.14
C LEU A 549 6.96 -38.90 -1.12
N ASN A 550 5.79 -38.53 -0.59
CA ASN A 550 5.08 -39.35 0.40
C ASN A 550 4.28 -40.54 -0.17
N LEU A 551 3.93 -40.51 -1.47
CA LEU A 551 3.34 -41.67 -2.16
C LEU A 551 4.38 -42.75 -2.51
N GLN A 552 5.67 -42.41 -2.59
CA GLN A 552 6.73 -43.37 -2.94
C GLN A 552 7.18 -44.22 -1.74
N THR A 553 7.13 -43.70 -0.52
CA THR A 553 7.51 -44.43 0.69
C THR A 553 6.50 -45.52 1.08
N GLY A 554 5.19 -45.25 0.90
CA GLY A 554 4.13 -46.23 1.11
C GLY A 554 4.19 -47.42 0.13
N ALA A 555 4.47 -47.15 -1.16
CA ALA A 555 4.58 -48.20 -2.19
C ALA A 555 5.81 -49.11 -1.99
N LEU A 556 6.93 -48.56 -1.51
CA LEU A 556 8.15 -49.32 -1.23
C LEU A 556 8.03 -50.22 0.02
N LEU A 557 7.26 -49.78 1.04
CA LEU A 557 7.00 -50.58 2.25
C LEU A 557 6.08 -51.78 1.95
N VAL A 558 5.07 -51.62 1.09
CA VAL A 558 4.18 -52.72 0.67
C VAL A 558 4.92 -53.74 -0.21
N LEU A 559 5.82 -53.29 -1.11
CA LEU A 559 6.65 -54.21 -1.91
C LEU A 559 7.66 -55.00 -1.05
N GLY A 560 8.26 -54.37 -0.04
CA GLY A 560 9.19 -55.01 0.88
C GLY A 560 8.53 -56.11 1.72
N ALA A 561 7.29 -55.90 2.18
CA ALA A 561 6.53 -56.88 2.94
C ALA A 561 6.12 -58.11 2.09
N VAL A 562 5.76 -57.90 0.82
CA VAL A 562 5.41 -58.99 -0.12
C VAL A 562 6.64 -59.85 -0.47
N LEU A 563 7.82 -59.24 -0.63
CA LEU A 563 9.07 -59.97 -0.93
C LEU A 563 9.60 -60.74 0.29
N ALA A 564 9.43 -60.22 1.51
CA ALA A 564 9.77 -60.94 2.74
C ALA A 564 8.85 -62.15 2.99
N GLY A 565 7.54 -62.03 2.69
CA GLY A 565 6.58 -63.12 2.78
C GLY A 565 6.87 -64.28 1.81
N LEU A 566 7.28 -63.97 0.57
CA LEU A 566 7.66 -64.97 -0.44
C LEU A 566 8.97 -65.70 -0.10
N GLY A 567 9.93 -65.02 0.54
CA GLY A 567 11.17 -65.62 1.00
C GLY A 567 10.97 -66.63 2.14
N ILE A 568 10.02 -66.37 3.05
CA ILE A 568 9.70 -67.26 4.18
C ILE A 568 8.94 -68.51 3.70
N TRP A 569 8.04 -68.38 2.71
CA TRP A 569 7.30 -69.53 2.15
C TRP A 569 8.22 -70.51 1.40
N ALA A 570 9.25 -70.00 0.71
CA ALA A 570 10.24 -70.82 0.01
C ALA A 570 11.17 -71.62 0.96
N PHE A 571 11.38 -71.13 2.18
CA PHE A 571 12.25 -71.79 3.17
C PHE A 571 11.56 -72.95 3.92
N VAL A 572 10.23 -72.88 4.10
CA VAL A 572 9.45 -73.93 4.78
C VAL A 572 9.15 -75.13 3.87
N ALA A 573 9.16 -74.97 2.54
CA ALA A 573 8.73 -76.01 1.59
C ALA A 573 9.83 -77.03 1.14
N GLN A 574 11.01 -77.06 1.78
CA GLN A 574 12.10 -78.05 1.55
C GLN A 574 12.36 -78.45 0.07
N ARG A 575 12.62 -77.48 -0.83
CA ARG A 575 13.04 -77.78 -2.22
C ARG A 575 14.52 -77.49 -2.48
N ARG A 576 15.12 -78.30 -3.36
CA ARG A 576 16.57 -78.43 -3.61
C ARG A 576 17.23 -77.14 -4.17
N PRO A 577 18.53 -76.90 -3.88
CA PRO A 577 19.19 -75.59 -4.04
C PRO A 577 19.52 -75.13 -5.48
N TRP A 578 19.12 -75.86 -6.52
CA TRP A 578 19.43 -75.51 -7.92
C TRP A 578 18.21 -75.02 -8.73
N GLN A 579 17.02 -74.95 -8.13
CA GLN A 579 15.84 -74.31 -8.74
C GLN A 579 15.61 -72.86 -8.28
N LEU A 580 16.39 -72.35 -7.31
CA LEU A 580 16.35 -70.93 -6.88
C LEU A 580 17.17 -70.00 -7.78
N ALA A 581 18.10 -70.53 -8.59
CA ALA A 581 18.88 -69.72 -9.53
C ALA A 581 18.08 -69.31 -10.79
N ALA A 582 16.98 -69.99 -11.11
CA ALA A 582 16.18 -69.72 -12.30
C ALA A 582 15.04 -68.69 -12.06
N LEU A 583 14.65 -68.44 -10.81
CA LEU A 583 13.69 -67.37 -10.46
C LEU A 583 14.38 -66.08 -10.01
N GLY A 584 15.64 -66.13 -9.57
CA GLY A 584 16.47 -64.93 -9.38
C GLY A 584 16.95 -64.29 -10.70
N GLY A 585 17.08 -65.07 -11.78
CA GLY A 585 17.60 -64.59 -13.07
C GLY A 585 16.60 -63.83 -13.93
N LEU A 586 15.30 -64.13 -13.86
CA LEU A 586 14.28 -63.42 -14.66
C LEU A 586 13.78 -62.11 -14.02
N GLY A 587 13.92 -61.96 -12.69
CA GLY A 587 13.68 -60.67 -12.02
C GLY A 587 14.75 -59.62 -12.33
N ILE A 588 16.00 -60.04 -12.54
CA ILE A 588 17.12 -59.12 -12.81
C ILE A 588 17.15 -58.67 -14.27
N VAL A 589 16.77 -59.52 -15.24
CA VAL A 589 16.74 -59.15 -16.66
C VAL A 589 15.54 -58.24 -17.00
N GLY A 590 14.39 -58.39 -16.32
CA GLY A 590 13.28 -57.45 -16.42
C GLY A 590 13.60 -56.06 -15.83
N LEU A 591 14.39 -56.01 -14.75
CA LEU A 591 14.88 -54.75 -14.17
C LEU A 591 15.98 -54.09 -15.02
N MET A 592 16.84 -54.87 -15.69
CA MET A 592 17.89 -54.31 -16.55
C MET A 592 17.39 -53.84 -17.92
N ALA A 593 16.29 -54.40 -18.46
CA ALA A 593 15.68 -53.88 -19.70
C ALA A 593 14.89 -52.58 -19.49
N LEU A 594 14.32 -52.38 -18.29
CA LEU A 594 13.73 -51.08 -17.90
C LEU A 594 14.79 -50.04 -17.50
N ALA A 595 15.96 -50.48 -17.01
CA ALA A 595 17.09 -49.59 -16.72
C ALA A 595 17.90 -49.19 -17.98
N ASN A 596 18.07 -50.07 -18.97
CA ASN A 596 18.85 -49.78 -20.19
C ASN A 596 18.07 -49.04 -21.31
N GLY A 597 16.76 -48.83 -21.16
CA GLY A 597 16.04 -47.82 -21.94
C GLY A 597 16.24 -46.39 -21.43
N TYR A 598 16.83 -46.22 -20.24
CA TYR A 598 16.93 -44.94 -19.54
C TYR A 598 18.36 -44.44 -19.29
N LEU A 599 19.39 -45.22 -19.60
CA LEU A 599 20.77 -44.86 -19.28
C LEU A 599 21.71 -45.09 -20.47
N GLY A 600 21.62 -44.20 -21.46
CA GLY A 600 22.65 -44.04 -22.48
C GLY A 600 23.93 -43.41 -21.89
N MET A 601 25.01 -44.18 -21.84
CA MET A 601 26.37 -43.64 -21.73
C MET A 601 27.22 -44.29 -22.83
N PRO A 602 27.89 -43.49 -23.70
CA PRO A 602 29.25 -43.07 -23.33
C PRO A 602 29.69 -41.68 -23.88
N VAL A 603 29.71 -40.61 -23.07
CA VAL A 603 30.51 -39.35 -23.24
C VAL A 603 30.76 -38.62 -21.88
N TRP A 604 30.72 -39.33 -20.74
CA TRP A 604 30.32 -38.73 -19.45
C TRP A 604 31.37 -38.05 -18.54
N GLN A 605 32.52 -37.63 -19.07
CA GLN A 605 33.47 -36.80 -18.29
C GLN A 605 33.56 -35.33 -18.72
N ALA A 606 33.16 -34.98 -19.95
CA ALA A 606 33.07 -33.58 -20.40
C ALA A 606 31.65 -32.98 -20.29
N LEU A 607 30.62 -33.78 -19.94
CA LEU A 607 29.22 -33.37 -19.94
C LEU A 607 28.63 -32.98 -18.57
N ARG A 608 29.38 -33.03 -17.46
CA ARG A 608 28.80 -32.85 -16.11
C ARG A 608 28.73 -31.40 -15.61
N VAL A 609 29.73 -30.59 -15.91
CA VAL A 609 29.79 -29.21 -15.37
C VAL A 609 28.82 -28.33 -16.14
N ASP A 610 28.96 -28.27 -17.46
CA ASP A 610 28.09 -27.48 -18.33
C ASP A 610 26.64 -27.93 -18.28
N GLY A 611 26.37 -29.24 -18.33
CA GLY A 611 25.01 -29.76 -18.25
C GLY A 611 24.31 -29.46 -16.92
N ARG A 612 25.04 -29.54 -15.79
CA ARG A 612 24.51 -29.17 -14.47
C ARG A 612 24.30 -27.67 -14.35
N LEU A 613 25.25 -26.88 -14.85
CA LEU A 613 25.17 -25.42 -14.81
C LEU A 613 24.00 -24.91 -15.65
N GLN A 614 23.84 -25.38 -16.89
CA GLN A 614 22.70 -25.06 -17.74
C GLN A 614 21.36 -25.45 -17.11
N HIS A 615 21.29 -26.59 -16.40
CA HIS A 615 20.07 -26.99 -15.69
C HIS A 615 19.72 -26.02 -14.55
N LEU A 616 20.70 -25.64 -13.72
CA LEU A 616 20.49 -24.70 -12.62
C LEU A 616 20.15 -23.29 -13.12
N MET A 617 20.83 -22.82 -14.16
CA MET A 617 20.53 -21.54 -14.81
C MET A 617 19.11 -21.51 -15.40
N ALA A 618 18.68 -22.61 -16.03
CA ALA A 618 17.30 -22.72 -16.51
C ALA A 618 16.26 -22.73 -15.38
N GLN A 619 16.58 -23.31 -14.22
CA GLN A 619 15.71 -23.24 -13.02
C GLN A 619 15.63 -21.82 -12.46
N ALA A 620 16.71 -21.04 -12.58
CA ALA A 620 16.76 -19.63 -12.22
C ALA A 620 16.24 -18.68 -13.32
N ASN A 621 15.66 -19.22 -14.40
CA ASN A 621 15.17 -18.46 -15.57
C ASN A 621 16.22 -17.54 -16.23
N VAL A 622 17.50 -17.91 -16.17
CA VAL A 622 18.56 -17.13 -16.82
C VAL A 622 18.48 -17.33 -18.33
N GLN A 623 18.34 -16.24 -19.07
CA GLN A 623 18.30 -16.22 -20.54
C GLN A 623 19.23 -15.12 -21.06
N PRO A 624 19.68 -15.18 -22.32
CA PRO A 624 20.30 -14.02 -22.95
C PRO A 624 19.33 -12.82 -22.92
N PRO A 625 19.79 -11.62 -22.53
CA PRO A 625 18.93 -10.44 -22.45
C PRO A 625 18.48 -9.96 -23.82
N THR A 626 17.33 -9.29 -23.85
CA THR A 626 16.74 -8.72 -25.06
C THR A 626 17.09 -7.25 -25.17
N ASN A 627 17.92 -6.92 -26.16
CA ASN A 627 18.23 -5.54 -26.46
C ASN A 627 17.09 -4.83 -27.19
N PRO A 628 16.77 -3.59 -26.79
CA PRO A 628 15.94 -2.74 -27.63
C PRO A 628 16.66 -2.45 -28.96
N ALA A 629 15.89 -2.00 -29.95
CA ALA A 629 16.47 -1.57 -31.21
C ALA A 629 17.50 -0.45 -30.96
N ALA A 630 18.64 -0.52 -31.65
CA ALA A 630 19.68 0.49 -31.53
C ALA A 630 19.13 1.89 -31.86
N PRO A 631 19.29 2.88 -30.97
CA PRO A 631 18.78 4.22 -31.19
C PRO A 631 19.55 4.95 -32.30
N ALA A 632 18.95 6.01 -32.84
CA ALA A 632 19.57 6.82 -33.88
C ALA A 632 20.89 7.47 -33.38
N PRO A 633 21.97 7.49 -34.18
CA PRO A 633 23.24 8.09 -33.76
C PRO A 633 23.12 9.56 -33.33
N GLU A 634 22.21 10.31 -33.95
CA GLU A 634 21.93 11.71 -33.62
C GLU A 634 21.31 11.86 -32.24
N LEU A 635 20.44 10.91 -31.85
CA LEU A 635 19.81 10.85 -30.53
C LEU A 635 20.84 10.51 -29.46
N VAL A 636 21.70 9.51 -29.71
CA VAL A 636 22.83 9.15 -28.84
C VAL A 636 23.77 10.33 -28.63
N LYS A 637 24.05 11.10 -29.69
CA LYS A 637 24.91 12.28 -29.62
C LYS A 637 24.31 13.40 -28.77
N LEU A 638 23.00 13.65 -28.87
CA LEU A 638 22.31 14.59 -27.99
C LEU A 638 22.36 14.09 -26.54
N GLY A 639 22.09 12.80 -26.31
CA GLY A 639 22.18 12.18 -24.98
C GLY A 639 23.55 12.31 -24.35
N GLN A 640 24.60 12.08 -25.13
CA GLN A 640 25.98 12.27 -24.69
C GLN A 640 26.23 13.73 -24.29
N ALA A 641 25.73 14.71 -25.05
CA ALA A 641 25.91 16.11 -24.65
C ALA A 641 25.25 16.38 -23.29
N LEU A 642 24.00 15.94 -23.12
CA LEU A 642 23.19 16.18 -21.92
C LEU A 642 23.71 15.45 -20.68
N PHE A 643 24.11 14.18 -20.80
CA PHE A 643 24.59 13.36 -19.69
C PHE A 643 25.83 13.95 -18.98
N TRP A 644 26.66 14.66 -19.74
CA TRP A 644 27.91 15.26 -19.26
C TRP A 644 27.77 16.75 -18.92
N ASP A 645 26.61 17.36 -19.14
CA ASP A 645 26.42 18.80 -18.98
C ASP A 645 25.75 19.15 -17.65
N PRO A 646 26.39 20.00 -16.81
CA PRO A 646 25.76 20.49 -15.58
C PRO A 646 24.55 21.39 -15.78
N GLU A 647 24.23 21.82 -17.00
CA GLU A 647 23.04 22.65 -17.27
C GLU A 647 21.71 21.98 -16.93
N LEU A 648 21.69 20.68 -16.64
CA LEU A 648 20.50 20.00 -16.10
C LEU A 648 20.33 20.17 -14.57
N SER A 649 21.39 20.51 -13.85
CA SER A 649 21.35 20.70 -12.40
C SER A 649 21.10 22.16 -12.03
N GLY A 650 20.38 22.42 -10.94
CA GLY A 650 19.99 23.78 -10.57
C GLY A 650 21.17 24.67 -10.21
N ASN A 651 22.13 24.12 -9.45
CA ASN A 651 23.36 24.84 -9.08
C ASN A 651 24.43 24.80 -10.17
N ARG A 652 24.25 24.02 -11.24
CA ARG A 652 25.20 23.83 -12.34
C ARG A 652 26.57 23.33 -11.88
N ASP A 653 26.61 22.63 -10.76
CA ASP A 653 27.84 22.12 -10.12
C ASP A 653 28.03 20.60 -10.32
N MET A 654 27.08 19.96 -11.01
CA MET A 654 27.12 18.53 -11.32
C MET A 654 26.32 18.19 -12.58
N ALA A 655 26.61 17.03 -13.15
CA ALA A 655 25.86 16.40 -14.24
C ALA A 655 25.52 14.93 -13.89
N CYS A 656 24.74 14.23 -14.71
CA CYS A 656 24.51 12.79 -14.54
C CYS A 656 25.84 12.02 -14.42
N ALA A 657 26.83 12.39 -15.24
CA ALA A 657 28.18 11.84 -15.20
C ALA A 657 28.93 12.05 -13.88
N THR A 658 28.52 12.95 -13.00
CA THR A 658 29.15 13.14 -11.68
C THR A 658 28.87 11.96 -10.75
N CYS A 659 27.65 11.41 -10.80
CA CYS A 659 27.25 10.25 -10.01
C CYS A 659 27.38 8.93 -10.79
N HIS A 660 27.45 9.00 -12.12
CA HIS A 660 27.55 7.84 -13.01
C HIS A 660 28.83 7.81 -13.84
N HIS A 661 29.95 8.25 -13.25
CA HIS A 661 31.19 8.35 -14.00
C HIS A 661 31.76 6.95 -14.35
N PRO A 662 32.27 6.73 -15.58
CA PRO A 662 32.85 5.44 -15.95
C PRO A 662 34.07 5.03 -15.12
N LEU A 663 34.86 5.99 -14.62
CA LEU A 663 36.02 5.72 -13.74
C LEU A 663 35.62 5.08 -12.40
N THR A 664 34.38 5.27 -11.98
CA THR A 664 33.81 4.78 -10.72
C THR A 664 32.77 3.71 -10.99
N ALA A 665 32.91 2.99 -12.10
CA ALA A 665 32.01 1.91 -12.53
C ALA A 665 30.55 2.36 -12.63
N THR A 666 30.29 3.59 -13.08
CA THR A 666 28.96 4.22 -13.18
C THR A 666 28.21 4.36 -11.84
N GLY A 667 28.93 4.22 -10.73
CA GLY A 667 28.51 4.70 -9.41
C GLY A 667 29.36 5.90 -8.98
N ASP A 668 29.26 6.29 -7.72
CA ASP A 668 29.95 7.47 -7.17
C ASP A 668 31.20 7.14 -6.33
N ASP A 669 31.51 5.86 -6.11
CA ASP A 669 32.64 5.36 -5.30
C ASP A 669 32.69 5.96 -3.87
N LEU A 670 31.53 6.34 -3.34
CA LEU A 670 31.36 6.86 -1.97
C LEU A 670 30.55 5.88 -1.13
N SER A 671 30.78 5.86 0.18
CA SER A 671 29.92 5.12 1.13
C SER A 671 28.55 5.77 1.28
N LEU A 672 28.52 7.10 1.30
CA LEU A 672 27.32 7.94 1.33
C LEU A 672 27.41 8.96 0.20
N SER A 673 26.38 9.01 -0.63
CA SER A 673 26.36 9.85 -1.83
C SER A 673 26.31 11.33 -1.48
N ILE A 674 26.96 12.15 -2.31
CA ILE A 674 26.98 13.61 -2.17
C ILE A 674 26.35 14.21 -3.42
N GLY A 675 25.16 14.78 -3.24
CA GLY A 675 24.47 15.52 -4.27
C GLY A 675 25.03 16.94 -4.45
N THR A 676 24.17 17.92 -4.71
CA THR A 676 24.60 19.30 -5.06
C THR A 676 25.25 20.01 -3.87
N GLY A 677 26.16 20.93 -4.16
CA GLY A 677 27.09 21.53 -3.19
C GLY A 677 28.39 20.74 -2.97
N GLY A 678 28.56 19.61 -3.66
CA GLY A 678 29.78 18.80 -3.63
C GLY A 678 30.77 19.14 -4.75
N VAL A 679 32.07 19.07 -4.46
CA VAL A 679 33.16 19.26 -5.44
C VAL A 679 34.05 18.03 -5.50
N GLY A 680 34.53 17.70 -6.69
CA GLY A 680 35.34 16.52 -6.95
C GLY A 680 34.50 15.35 -7.49
N LEU A 681 35.18 14.21 -7.68
CA LEU A 681 34.63 13.00 -8.30
C LEU A 681 35.11 11.76 -7.53
N GLY A 682 34.26 10.73 -7.43
CA GLY A 682 34.64 9.48 -6.77
C GLY A 682 34.96 9.69 -5.29
N THR A 683 35.97 8.96 -4.80
CA THR A 683 36.52 9.12 -3.46
C THR A 683 37.10 10.51 -3.14
N GLU A 684 37.34 11.35 -4.14
CA GLU A 684 37.79 12.74 -3.95
C GLU A 684 36.63 13.75 -3.86
N ARG A 685 35.38 13.30 -4.04
CA ARG A 685 34.20 14.17 -3.92
C ARG A 685 33.95 14.52 -2.46
N VAL A 686 33.94 15.82 -2.16
CA VAL A 686 33.77 16.37 -0.81
C VAL A 686 32.69 17.45 -0.76
N LYS A 687 32.04 17.58 0.40
CA LYS A 687 31.09 18.68 0.66
C LYS A 687 31.86 19.99 0.87
N LEU A 688 31.42 21.08 0.24
CA LEU A 688 32.00 22.41 0.47
C LEU A 688 31.43 23.11 1.72
N GLU A 689 30.23 22.74 2.16
CA GLU A 689 29.55 23.33 3.31
C GLU A 689 29.02 22.25 4.27
N ASP A 690 29.08 22.50 5.58
CA ASP A 690 28.54 21.63 6.64
C ASP A 690 26.98 21.63 6.72
N LEU A 691 26.31 22.31 5.78
CA LEU A 691 24.84 22.46 5.74
C LEU A 691 24.14 21.51 4.74
N ARG A 692 24.88 20.70 3.97
CA ARG A 692 24.32 19.73 3.02
C ARG A 692 24.25 18.35 3.64
N GLU A 693 23.08 17.72 3.61
CA GLU A 693 22.92 16.32 4.03
C GLU A 693 23.53 15.35 3.01
N PHE A 694 23.76 14.10 3.41
CA PHE A 694 24.12 13.06 2.45
C PHE A 694 22.85 12.62 1.74
N VAL A 695 22.94 12.31 0.46
CA VAL A 695 21.77 11.81 -0.28
C VAL A 695 21.69 10.29 -0.16
N PRO A 696 20.47 9.71 -0.12
CA PRO A 696 20.27 8.29 -0.30
C PRO A 696 20.95 7.81 -1.60
N ARG A 697 21.36 6.53 -1.63
CA ARG A 697 21.99 5.95 -2.81
C ARG A 697 20.96 5.70 -3.91
N ASN A 698 20.58 6.76 -4.60
CA ASN A 698 19.62 6.75 -5.70
C ASN A 698 20.31 6.54 -7.07
N ALA A 699 21.64 6.72 -7.13
CA ALA A 699 22.45 6.48 -8.33
C ALA A 699 22.82 4.99 -8.46
N GLN A 700 21.96 4.22 -9.11
CA GLN A 700 22.24 2.83 -9.50
C GLN A 700 23.33 2.76 -10.58
N PRO A 701 24.19 1.73 -10.60
CA PRO A 701 25.12 1.51 -11.71
C PRO A 701 24.35 1.37 -13.03
N LEU A 702 24.80 2.03 -14.09
CA LEU A 702 24.09 2.10 -15.37
C LEU A 702 24.40 0.96 -16.35
N TYR A 703 25.29 0.04 -15.96
CA TYR A 703 25.68 -1.06 -16.83
C TYR A 703 24.49 -1.98 -17.13
N ASN A 704 24.25 -2.22 -18.42
CA ASN A 704 23.26 -3.18 -18.90
C ASN A 704 21.81 -2.89 -18.47
N LEU A 705 21.49 -1.65 -18.09
CA LEU A 705 20.13 -1.23 -17.72
C LEU A 705 19.21 -0.96 -18.92
N GLY A 706 19.74 -1.02 -20.14
CA GLY A 706 18.96 -0.81 -21.37
C GLY A 706 18.07 -1.98 -21.79
N TYR A 707 18.17 -3.13 -21.12
CA TYR A 707 17.42 -4.34 -21.49
C TYR A 707 15.93 -4.21 -21.16
N THR A 708 15.07 -4.85 -21.97
CA THR A 708 13.61 -4.77 -21.83
C THR A 708 13.05 -5.53 -20.62
N GLU A 709 13.87 -6.40 -20.03
CA GLU A 709 13.56 -7.20 -18.87
C GLU A 709 13.55 -6.38 -17.57
N TRP A 710 14.16 -5.19 -17.57
CA TRP A 710 14.07 -4.27 -16.44
C TRP A 710 12.70 -3.62 -16.40
N THR A 711 11.97 -3.90 -15.32
CA THR A 711 10.60 -3.38 -15.08
C THR A 711 10.51 -2.52 -13.83
N THR A 712 11.59 -2.44 -13.04
CA THR A 712 11.67 -1.64 -11.81
C THR A 712 13.09 -1.12 -11.61
N PHE A 713 13.22 0.15 -11.26
CA PHE A 713 14.45 0.85 -10.89
C PHE A 713 14.33 1.48 -9.51
N PHE A 714 15.48 1.87 -8.96
CA PHE A 714 15.65 2.27 -7.56
C PHE A 714 15.36 1.12 -6.58
N TRP A 715 15.96 1.20 -5.39
CA TRP A 715 15.81 0.17 -4.37
C TRP A 715 14.40 0.12 -3.78
N ASP A 716 13.67 1.22 -3.84
CA ASP A 716 12.29 1.37 -3.35
C ASP A 716 11.25 1.25 -4.47
N GLY A 717 11.67 0.89 -5.68
CA GLY A 717 10.78 0.64 -6.81
C GLY A 717 10.01 1.85 -7.33
N ARG A 718 10.37 3.08 -6.91
CA ARG A 718 9.62 4.30 -7.22
C ARG A 718 9.50 4.60 -8.71
N VAL A 719 10.33 3.99 -9.56
CA VAL A 719 10.20 4.04 -11.03
C VAL A 719 10.06 2.62 -11.55
N SER A 720 8.88 2.27 -12.07
CA SER A 720 8.57 0.94 -12.57
C SER A 720 7.64 0.98 -13.79
N GLY A 721 7.41 -0.18 -14.40
CA GLY A 721 6.53 -0.34 -15.56
C GLY A 721 7.27 -0.51 -16.89
N ASP A 722 6.53 -0.40 -17.98
CA ASP A 722 7.02 -0.64 -19.33
C ASP A 722 6.29 0.23 -20.37
N VAL A 723 6.71 0.19 -21.63
CA VAL A 723 6.12 1.04 -22.69
C VAL A 723 4.68 0.64 -23.06
N GLN A 724 4.31 -0.63 -22.87
CA GLN A 724 2.98 -1.14 -23.27
C GLN A 724 1.92 -0.74 -22.26
N HIS A 725 2.23 -0.89 -20.99
CA HIS A 725 1.32 -0.55 -19.90
C HIS A 725 1.51 0.91 -19.51
N GLY A 726 2.71 1.48 -19.67
CA GLY A 726 3.20 2.78 -19.22
C GLY A 726 4.02 2.67 -17.93
N PHE A 727 4.51 3.81 -17.42
CA PHE A 727 5.39 3.86 -16.25
C PHE A 727 4.65 4.34 -15.00
N ASP A 728 4.97 3.74 -13.87
CA ASP A 728 4.69 4.29 -12.55
C ASP A 728 5.92 5.04 -12.04
N THR A 729 5.73 6.29 -11.65
CA THR A 729 6.81 7.18 -11.26
C THR A 729 6.30 8.20 -10.23
N PRO A 730 7.18 8.95 -9.53
CA PRO A 730 6.76 10.06 -8.68
C PRO A 730 6.05 11.20 -9.45
N ALA A 731 6.14 11.20 -10.78
CA ALA A 731 5.36 12.15 -11.57
C ALA A 731 3.90 11.71 -11.75
N SER A 732 3.56 10.45 -11.49
CA SER A 732 2.23 9.88 -11.79
C SER A 732 1.81 10.23 -13.23
N ASN A 733 0.56 10.66 -13.45
CA ASN A 733 0.06 11.11 -14.75
C ASN A 733 0.71 12.40 -15.29
N ARG A 734 1.59 13.07 -14.55
CA ARG A 734 2.36 14.24 -15.01
C ARG A 734 3.56 13.83 -15.86
N LEU A 735 3.95 12.55 -15.80
CA LEU A 735 5.01 12.03 -16.66
C LEU A 735 4.64 12.34 -18.12
N PRO A 736 5.47 13.10 -18.86
CA PRO A 736 5.16 13.46 -20.24
C PRO A 736 4.94 12.21 -21.09
N ALA A 737 3.96 12.26 -21.99
CA ALA A 737 3.78 11.21 -22.98
C ALA A 737 5.01 11.12 -23.90
N GLY A 738 5.30 9.92 -24.39
CA GLY A 738 6.41 9.66 -25.31
C GLY A 738 7.75 9.43 -24.61
N VAL A 739 7.76 9.01 -23.34
CA VAL A 739 8.94 8.43 -22.70
C VAL A 739 9.18 7.03 -23.29
N ASP A 740 10.38 6.78 -23.80
CA ASP A 740 10.65 5.61 -24.66
C ASP A 740 10.90 4.31 -23.89
N ASN A 741 11.33 4.38 -22.63
CA ASN A 741 11.67 3.21 -21.79
C ASN A 741 11.86 3.63 -20.32
N LEU A 742 12.09 2.64 -19.45
CA LEU A 742 12.27 2.85 -18.01
C LEU A 742 13.52 3.69 -17.67
N LEU A 743 14.60 3.60 -18.48
CA LEU A 743 15.79 4.46 -18.32
C LEU A 743 15.45 5.93 -18.56
N ALA A 744 14.66 6.22 -19.60
CA ALA A 744 14.19 7.58 -19.86
C ALA A 744 13.30 8.09 -18.72
N ALA A 745 12.41 7.25 -18.18
CA ALA A 745 11.61 7.62 -17.02
C ALA A 745 12.52 7.97 -15.82
N GLN A 746 13.52 7.15 -15.52
CA GLN A 746 14.44 7.35 -14.40
C GLN A 746 15.25 8.65 -14.51
N ALA A 747 15.69 9.03 -15.71
CA ALA A 747 16.48 10.24 -15.94
C ALA A 747 15.77 11.55 -15.56
N LEU A 748 14.45 11.53 -15.36
CA LEU A 748 13.64 12.73 -15.07
C LEU A 748 13.63 13.16 -13.59
N PHE A 749 14.06 12.31 -12.66
CA PHE A 749 13.86 12.53 -11.22
C PHE A 749 15.06 13.11 -10.46
N PRO A 750 16.33 12.76 -10.76
CA PRO A 750 17.47 13.38 -10.09
C PRO A 750 17.48 14.92 -10.25
N ILE A 751 17.05 15.41 -11.42
CA ILE A 751 16.93 16.85 -11.76
C ILE A 751 15.81 17.58 -11.01
N THR A 752 14.88 16.85 -10.39
CA THR A 752 13.79 17.42 -9.57
C THR A 752 14.08 17.35 -8.08
N SER A 753 14.98 16.48 -7.65
CA SER A 753 15.39 16.30 -6.25
C SER A 753 16.29 17.44 -5.76
N ARG A 754 15.91 18.09 -4.64
CA ARG A 754 16.65 19.21 -4.04
C ARG A 754 18.07 18.82 -3.67
N ASP A 755 18.22 17.66 -3.04
CA ASP A 755 19.50 17.24 -2.50
C ASP A 755 20.38 16.63 -3.59
N GLU A 756 19.80 15.99 -4.60
CA GLU A 756 20.56 15.42 -5.72
C GLU A 756 21.05 16.51 -6.68
N MET A 757 20.22 16.98 -7.63
CA MET A 757 20.68 17.89 -8.68
C MET A 757 20.01 19.28 -8.65
N ARG A 758 18.86 19.46 -7.99
CA ARG A 758 18.05 20.69 -8.12
C ARG A 758 18.53 21.84 -7.24
N GLY A 759 18.96 21.60 -6.01
CA GLY A 759 19.36 22.64 -5.05
C GLY A 759 18.25 23.12 -4.10
N LEU A 760 18.68 23.69 -2.98
CA LEU A 760 17.86 24.25 -1.90
C LEU A 760 17.42 25.68 -2.21
N ARG A 761 16.29 26.11 -1.65
CA ARG A 761 15.80 27.48 -1.82
C ARG A 761 16.85 28.50 -1.37
N GLY A 762 17.12 29.48 -2.23
CA GLY A 762 18.13 30.52 -1.96
C GLY A 762 19.53 30.17 -2.45
N ASP A 763 19.75 28.94 -2.93
CA ASP A 763 20.99 28.56 -3.58
C ASP A 763 21.35 29.48 -4.75
N ARG A 764 22.65 29.57 -4.99
CA ARG A 764 23.21 30.20 -6.18
C ARG A 764 23.91 29.16 -7.02
N ASP A 765 23.85 29.34 -8.33
CA ASP A 765 24.63 28.53 -9.25
C ASP A 765 26.12 28.89 -9.21
N ILE A 766 26.95 28.11 -9.91
CA ILE A 766 28.40 28.34 -10.03
C ILE A 766 28.77 29.72 -10.61
N PHE A 767 27.83 30.44 -11.23
CA PHE A 767 28.02 31.79 -11.75
C PHE A 767 27.55 32.88 -10.78
N GLY A 768 27.08 32.50 -9.59
CA GLY A 768 26.57 33.40 -8.56
C GLY A 768 25.14 33.91 -8.84
N GLN A 769 24.44 33.38 -9.84
CA GLN A 769 23.04 33.71 -10.10
C GLN A 769 22.13 32.93 -9.16
N VAL A 770 20.92 33.44 -8.92
CA VAL A 770 19.91 32.70 -8.15
C VAL A 770 19.55 31.44 -8.92
N ASN A 771 19.60 30.28 -8.26
CA ASN A 771 19.15 29.03 -8.84
C ASN A 771 17.64 29.10 -9.11
N GLU A 772 17.27 29.15 -10.38
CA GLU A 772 15.89 29.30 -10.84
C GLU A 772 15.04 28.05 -10.65
N LEU A 773 15.65 26.87 -10.52
CA LEU A 773 14.93 25.62 -10.24
C LEU A 773 14.59 25.50 -8.75
N ALA A 774 15.47 26.02 -7.89
CA ALA A 774 15.30 25.94 -6.44
C ALA A 774 14.12 26.76 -5.92
N VAL A 775 13.70 27.81 -6.62
CA VAL A 775 12.56 28.67 -6.20
C VAL A 775 11.19 28.03 -6.44
N ILE A 776 11.12 27.03 -7.32
CA ILE A 776 9.89 26.28 -7.62
C ILE A 776 9.46 25.50 -6.36
N SER A 777 8.16 25.19 -6.21
CA SER A 777 7.68 24.39 -5.08
C SER A 777 8.11 22.93 -5.20
N ASP A 778 8.13 22.19 -4.09
CA ASP A 778 8.57 20.79 -4.09
C ASP A 778 7.50 19.82 -4.55
N TYR A 779 6.25 20.17 -4.31
CA TYR A 779 5.10 19.38 -4.76
C TYR A 779 4.93 19.45 -6.31
N THR A 780 5.47 20.50 -6.96
CA THR A 780 5.29 20.74 -8.40
C THR A 780 6.45 20.22 -9.28
N THR A 781 6.31 19.04 -9.89
CA THR A 781 7.35 18.43 -10.75
C THR A 781 7.43 19.08 -12.15
N ARG A 782 6.29 19.32 -12.80
CA ARG A 782 6.24 19.82 -14.19
C ARG A 782 6.91 21.19 -14.40
N PRO A 783 6.71 22.20 -13.53
CA PRO A 783 7.37 23.49 -13.70
C PRO A 783 8.90 23.42 -13.65
N VAL A 784 9.47 22.44 -12.91
CA VAL A 784 10.93 22.23 -12.89
C VAL A 784 11.43 21.82 -14.28
N TRP A 785 10.74 20.86 -14.91
CA TRP A 785 11.07 20.40 -16.26
C TRP A 785 10.88 21.51 -17.31
N ASP A 786 9.81 22.29 -17.21
CA ASP A 786 9.58 23.42 -18.13
C ASP A 786 10.71 24.47 -18.02
N ALA A 787 11.18 24.76 -16.80
CA ALA A 787 12.30 25.67 -16.56
C ALA A 787 13.63 25.12 -17.11
N ILE A 788 13.88 23.82 -16.99
CA ILE A 788 15.05 23.15 -17.61
C ILE A 788 14.96 23.25 -19.13
N MET A 789 13.80 22.98 -19.73
CA MET A 789 13.62 23.10 -21.18
C MET A 789 13.80 24.54 -21.67
N GLN A 790 13.28 25.53 -20.93
CA GLN A 790 13.52 26.94 -21.24
C GLN A 790 15.01 27.27 -21.24
N ARG A 791 15.76 26.77 -20.25
CA ARG A 791 17.21 26.92 -20.13
C ARG A 791 17.94 26.29 -21.32
N LEU A 792 17.63 25.02 -21.65
CA LEU A 792 18.28 24.32 -22.77
C LEU A 792 18.02 24.99 -24.11
N ARG A 793 16.79 25.49 -24.35
CA ARG A 793 16.45 26.25 -25.57
C ARG A 793 17.19 27.58 -25.68
N ALA A 794 17.61 28.17 -24.56
CA ALA A 794 18.38 29.41 -24.55
C ALA A 794 19.86 29.21 -24.91
N ILE A 795 20.35 27.97 -24.99
CA ILE A 795 21.73 27.62 -25.31
C ILE A 795 21.84 27.30 -26.82
N PRO A 796 22.49 28.14 -27.63
CA PRO A 796 22.52 27.98 -29.10
C PRO A 796 23.16 26.67 -29.58
N ALA A 797 24.02 26.04 -28.76
CA ALA A 797 24.67 24.79 -29.10
C ALA A 797 23.71 23.59 -29.10
N TYR A 798 22.61 23.65 -28.35
CA TYR A 798 21.64 22.56 -28.26
C TYR A 798 20.65 22.53 -29.41
N GLU A 799 20.32 23.68 -30.01
CA GLU A 799 19.39 23.77 -31.14
C GLU A 799 19.71 22.80 -32.29
N PRO A 800 20.93 22.76 -32.87
CA PRO A 800 21.24 21.82 -33.94
C PRO A 800 21.28 20.35 -33.48
N LEU A 801 21.53 20.07 -32.19
CA LEU A 801 21.50 18.71 -31.66
C LEU A 801 20.06 18.20 -31.53
N PHE A 802 19.15 19.01 -30.99
CA PHE A 802 17.73 18.67 -30.91
C PHE A 802 17.10 18.51 -32.30
N GLN A 803 17.40 19.40 -33.25
CA GLN A 803 16.88 19.30 -34.62
C GLN A 803 17.35 18.01 -35.32
N ALA A 804 18.58 17.57 -35.06
CA ALA A 804 19.12 16.34 -35.62
C ALA A 804 18.52 15.08 -34.96
N ALA A 805 18.33 15.09 -33.64
CA ALA A 805 17.78 13.96 -32.89
C ALA A 805 16.26 13.79 -33.12
N TYR A 806 15.52 14.89 -33.29
CA TYR A 806 14.06 14.91 -33.43
C TYR A 806 13.62 15.66 -34.70
N PRO A 807 13.91 15.11 -35.90
CA PRO A 807 13.55 15.76 -37.13
C PRO A 807 12.02 15.89 -37.26
N GLY A 808 11.52 17.12 -37.36
CA GLY A 808 10.09 17.41 -37.50
C GLY A 808 9.39 17.84 -36.20
N VAL A 809 10.08 17.79 -35.05
CA VAL A 809 9.59 18.42 -33.81
C VAL A 809 10.05 19.88 -33.81
N SER A 810 9.10 20.83 -33.71
CA SER A 810 9.44 22.25 -33.61
C SER A 810 10.07 22.57 -32.26
N ALA A 811 10.92 23.60 -32.18
CA ALA A 811 11.56 24.01 -30.93
C ALA A 811 10.57 24.21 -29.75
N ASP A 812 9.39 24.76 -30.02
CA ASP A 812 8.36 24.97 -29.00
C ASP A 812 7.67 23.67 -28.52
N ALA A 813 7.74 22.62 -29.33
CA ALA A 813 7.16 21.29 -29.05
C ALA A 813 8.17 20.33 -28.40
N LEU A 814 9.46 20.70 -28.33
CA LEU A 814 10.45 19.95 -27.57
C LEU A 814 10.13 20.06 -26.08
N ASP A 815 10.02 18.93 -25.42
CA ASP A 815 9.67 18.86 -24.00
C ASP A 815 10.63 17.89 -23.29
N ILE A 816 10.57 17.77 -21.97
CA ILE A 816 11.59 17.10 -21.15
C ILE A 816 11.74 15.60 -21.46
N GLN A 817 10.70 14.93 -21.96
CA GLN A 817 10.83 13.54 -22.44
C GLN A 817 11.86 13.42 -23.56
N HIS A 818 12.04 14.45 -24.39
CA HIS A 818 13.02 14.43 -25.47
C HIS A 818 14.46 14.49 -24.93
N VAL A 819 14.67 15.16 -23.79
CA VAL A 819 15.94 15.15 -23.06
C VAL A 819 16.17 13.77 -22.46
N ALA A 820 15.18 13.24 -21.76
CA ALA A 820 15.24 11.94 -21.10
C ALA A 820 15.49 10.79 -22.08
N ASN A 821 14.74 10.71 -23.18
CA ASN A 821 14.93 9.69 -24.21
C ASN A 821 16.32 9.78 -24.86
N ALA A 822 16.87 10.98 -25.03
CA ALA A 822 18.21 11.15 -25.54
C ALA A 822 19.26 10.61 -24.56
N ILE A 823 19.14 10.96 -23.27
CA ILE A 823 20.03 10.45 -22.21
C ILE A 823 19.96 8.92 -22.15
N ALA A 824 18.76 8.35 -22.11
CA ALA A 824 18.54 6.91 -22.10
C ALA A 824 19.15 6.22 -23.33
N ALA A 825 19.04 6.82 -24.52
CA ALA A 825 19.67 6.30 -25.74
C ALA A 825 21.20 6.29 -25.65
N TYR A 826 21.81 7.31 -25.04
CA TYR A 826 23.24 7.34 -24.79
C TYR A 826 23.66 6.26 -23.80
N GLU A 827 22.93 6.11 -22.69
CA GLU A 827 23.19 5.12 -21.66
C GLU A 827 23.06 3.69 -22.21
N SER A 828 21.98 3.41 -22.96
CA SER A 828 21.71 2.09 -23.53
C SER A 828 22.74 1.66 -24.58
N VAL A 829 23.49 2.59 -25.18
CA VAL A 829 24.56 2.27 -26.14
C VAL A 829 25.92 2.25 -25.46
N THR A 830 26.18 3.18 -24.56
CA THR A 830 27.52 3.39 -23.98
C THR A 830 27.79 2.44 -22.81
N PHE A 831 26.75 2.08 -22.06
CA PHE A 831 26.87 1.26 -20.85
C PHE A 831 26.37 -0.17 -21.04
N THR A 832 26.12 -0.58 -22.28
CA THR A 832 25.74 -1.96 -22.61
C THR A 832 26.96 -2.76 -23.06
N PHE A 833 27.25 -3.82 -22.32
CA PHE A 833 28.37 -4.74 -22.53
C PHE A 833 27.84 -6.17 -22.57
N GLU A 834 27.91 -6.77 -23.77
CA GLU A 834 27.28 -8.07 -24.09
C GLU A 834 28.29 -9.15 -24.52
N ASP A 835 29.58 -8.91 -24.29
CA ASP A 835 30.67 -9.82 -24.71
C ASP A 835 31.53 -10.26 -23.52
N SER A 836 30.92 -10.39 -22.34
CA SER A 836 31.58 -11.06 -21.23
C SER A 836 31.73 -12.57 -21.53
N PRO A 837 32.68 -13.25 -20.87
CA PRO A 837 32.74 -14.71 -20.87
C PRO A 837 31.40 -15.38 -20.53
N PHE A 838 30.57 -14.75 -19.69
CA PHE A 838 29.26 -15.28 -19.31
C PHE A 838 28.22 -15.10 -20.42
N ASP A 839 28.22 -13.95 -21.12
CA ASP A 839 27.31 -13.70 -22.25
C ASP A 839 27.55 -14.68 -23.40
N ARG A 840 28.82 -14.89 -23.75
CA ARG A 840 29.20 -15.89 -24.77
C ARG A 840 28.79 -17.30 -24.34
N TYR A 841 28.88 -17.62 -23.05
CA TYR A 841 28.43 -18.88 -22.49
C TYR A 841 26.91 -19.07 -22.62
N LEU A 842 26.12 -18.03 -22.32
CA LEU A 842 24.67 -18.00 -22.53
C LEU A 842 24.29 -18.18 -24.01
N GLN A 843 25.09 -17.63 -24.92
CA GLN A 843 24.93 -17.78 -26.37
C GLN A 843 25.40 -19.15 -26.91
N GLY A 844 25.91 -20.03 -26.04
CA GLY A 844 26.24 -21.41 -26.36
C GLY A 844 27.74 -21.72 -26.53
N ASP A 845 28.62 -20.73 -26.35
CA ASP A 845 30.07 -20.97 -26.29
C ASP A 845 30.48 -21.52 -24.92
N ARG A 846 30.44 -22.84 -24.81
CA ARG A 846 30.76 -23.56 -23.56
C ARG A 846 32.22 -23.40 -23.11
N ASP A 847 33.10 -22.94 -23.99
CA ASP A 847 34.51 -22.72 -23.69
C ASP A 847 34.79 -21.28 -23.22
N ALA A 848 33.78 -20.41 -23.26
CA ALA A 848 33.91 -19.03 -22.81
C ALA A 848 34.21 -18.91 -21.32
N LEU A 849 33.66 -19.80 -20.48
CA LEU A 849 33.98 -19.91 -19.05
C LEU A 849 35.06 -20.96 -18.80
N ASN A 850 36.03 -20.64 -17.96
CA ASN A 850 36.99 -21.63 -17.46
C ASN A 850 36.39 -22.49 -16.33
N GLU A 851 37.08 -23.57 -15.97
CA GLU A 851 36.61 -24.52 -14.94
C GLU A 851 36.43 -23.90 -13.53
N GLN A 852 37.12 -22.81 -13.21
CA GLN A 852 36.95 -22.12 -11.94
C GLN A 852 35.66 -21.27 -11.97
N GLU A 853 35.44 -20.53 -13.04
CA GLU A 853 34.23 -19.73 -13.27
C GLU A 853 32.97 -20.61 -13.29
N LYS A 854 33.01 -21.73 -14.02
CA LYS A 854 31.89 -22.70 -14.04
C LYS A 854 31.58 -23.27 -12.65
N ARG A 855 32.61 -23.52 -11.82
CA ARG A 855 32.41 -23.97 -10.43
C ARG A 855 31.83 -22.87 -9.54
N GLY A 856 32.22 -21.62 -9.75
CA GLY A 856 31.62 -20.46 -9.11
C GLY A 856 30.14 -20.30 -9.48
N ALA A 857 29.81 -20.41 -10.76
CA ALA A 857 28.43 -20.35 -11.25
C ALA A 857 27.58 -21.52 -10.71
N LEU A 858 28.13 -22.74 -10.66
CA LEU A 858 27.46 -23.89 -10.04
C LEU A 858 27.17 -23.69 -8.55
N LEU A 859 28.03 -22.96 -7.84
CA LEU A 859 27.80 -22.60 -6.45
C LEU A 859 26.70 -21.53 -6.35
N PHE A 860 26.79 -20.48 -7.18
CA PHE A 860 25.87 -19.35 -7.21
C PHE A 860 24.42 -19.76 -7.53
N TYR A 861 24.22 -20.52 -8.61
CA TYR A 861 22.90 -21.02 -9.03
C TYR A 861 22.47 -22.31 -8.30
N GLY A 862 23.37 -22.90 -7.51
CA GLY A 862 23.14 -24.17 -6.83
C GLY A 862 23.21 -24.03 -5.32
N ASP A 863 24.22 -24.66 -4.72
CA ASP A 863 24.24 -24.93 -3.28
C ASP A 863 24.31 -23.67 -2.38
N ALA A 864 24.77 -22.52 -2.90
CA ALA A 864 24.76 -21.26 -2.15
C ALA A 864 23.44 -20.48 -2.26
N GLY A 865 22.55 -20.87 -3.18
CA GLY A 865 21.23 -20.25 -3.35
C GLY A 865 21.27 -18.76 -3.72
N CYS A 866 22.40 -18.20 -4.13
CA CYS A 866 22.53 -16.75 -4.37
C CYS A 866 21.52 -16.23 -5.40
N ALA A 867 21.17 -17.05 -6.39
CA ALA A 867 20.19 -16.70 -7.41
C ALA A 867 18.77 -16.47 -6.85
N SER A 868 18.42 -16.89 -5.63
CA SER A 868 17.10 -16.61 -5.06
C SER A 868 16.89 -15.13 -4.71
N CYS A 869 17.97 -14.43 -4.34
CA CYS A 869 17.96 -12.99 -4.02
C CYS A 869 18.57 -12.14 -5.15
N HIS A 870 19.27 -12.78 -6.09
CA HIS A 870 19.87 -12.19 -7.27
C HIS A 870 19.32 -12.87 -8.53
N SER A 871 17.99 -12.83 -8.70
CA SER A 871 17.29 -13.35 -9.90
C SER A 871 16.78 -12.22 -10.78
N GLY A 872 16.60 -12.53 -12.06
CA GLY A 872 16.19 -11.65 -13.15
C GLY A 872 16.58 -12.30 -14.48
N GLY A 873 16.24 -11.71 -15.62
CA GLY A 873 16.72 -12.18 -16.95
C GLY A 873 18.23 -12.03 -17.16
N LEU A 874 19.03 -11.94 -16.09
CA LEU A 874 20.48 -11.83 -16.02
C LEU A 874 21.02 -12.68 -14.87
#